data_AF-E6TUW2-F1
#
_entry.id   AF-E6TUW2-F1
#
_cell.length_a   1.000
_cell.length_b   1.000
_cell.length_c   1.000
_cell.angle_alpha   90.00
_cell.angle_beta   90.00
_cell.angle_gamma   90.00
#
_symmetry.space_group_name_H-M   'P 1'
#
loop_
_entity.id
_entity.type
_entity.pdbx_description
1 polymer ?
#
loop_
_entity_poly.entity_id
_entity_poly.type
_entity_poly.pdbx_seq_one_letter_code
_entity_poly.pdbx_strand_id
1 'polypeptide(L)'
;MPTSRILNNPRIRDKEIRPISPIIKNRVQNPEIAEGFLKRINLDLDLLDEVIFEVPSKGILDEAKAKLESLGVDNLNQAENLSLFQNLTINRGGLMAAPKFQQRVKSSRDIQIHSGAVPSFLMMASVATWPQRESVLIADELDLNNKTITIMRESVSHLWIIARKIKARQGAVITYSPLENREAGVKGRDGTPNPADPTFNPNERQRTHGPRGQRGGNGNAGGPGREGFRGEDAPKLTILALEIDAMPDIILPGQQGGRGGQGGRGADGGNGQRGQDSRNVLIGAFGVGKYVCARNGGVGHGGHGGDGGNGGQGGPGGKGGNGSDVTIATQMNTHQNLIGSSYILSNGPGNGGQGGEQGIPGKGGKGGQPGHLVTGCTARPERVGNTGKNGIRTGDLGMGQPGSPGKINTAIITEEEWNRKLQQPWILSINPTETFAGERITVNGHHFVPDMEVVLMGQQINIDYNYDKQFTFVLPNQMYGKHQFHVENPFGEQSNTMEIAVRPYITELQRDGQMVESFASGDKVSLMGRSFDPDSSVLMNGEPAEANWVSNNQIEIDMPEVMGEDAGGTVTFVVQNSDGLKSNSFTAKRLPTLDSGFRPSINGYAFHNFSAGNPNLSTFRETFGSREIITSFVRYPVLTGAFYAFYRWFLRNNGHCTGMSATSLQRFHNGVPNLFSEGPNTVGANPSPQPPNISDELMHELDVTQGRVLSRELIIHYSNQGRAGVDRVEQTIREIETDFRNGLGERGARVLCFIPSGTTWDIISDPEIRRAFMKSHCVVPTRIVYPDAEQSLDGARLYVYENNRPEREDLWIDLMEVNGKLHFANSYSSTNLHYTSANGFTLGTATLKKQLFDDVSLPFSGVNAQVGLGSFVMELILSPARISIETDDGKVLGYKDGKMHSDPDLGYVCPWLENYILLRNDAKVKERAIVGNDTGTYTYMSIHPNGRSFTIKDADCTSTTRDKVLIDDAFQKMEVIVKESKSLNLHVGEELPDGTIRYVNLSCALNQDEGTTLEFQDTLDGIDLKTPARDLDIHLELKTFKNDILLEERMIDTNIPSANLLHLPRGIWHNLKQFNPEIK
;
A
#
# COMPACT_ATOMS: atom_id res chain seq x y z
N MET A 1 -32.41 33.54 -10.23
CA MET A 1 -33.36 34.65 -10.01
C MET A 1 -33.64 35.32 -11.36
N PRO A 2 -34.80 35.97 -11.62
CA PRO A 2 -35.91 36.26 -10.71
C PRO A 2 -37.35 35.84 -11.18
N THR A 3 -38.30 35.77 -10.22
CA THR A 3 -39.78 36.04 -10.33
C THR A 3 -40.65 35.35 -11.40
N SER A 4 -41.51 34.35 -11.10
CA SER A 4 -42.93 34.42 -10.61
C SER A 4 -44.03 34.66 -11.70
N ARG A 5 -45.34 34.34 -11.60
CA ARG A 5 -46.27 34.06 -10.46
C ARG A 5 -47.50 33.20 -10.91
N ILE A 6 -47.88 32.18 -10.13
CA ILE A 6 -49.21 31.51 -9.87
C ILE A 6 -50.41 31.65 -10.87
N LEU A 7 -51.01 30.51 -11.31
CA LEU A 7 -52.43 30.07 -11.14
C LEU A 7 -52.96 29.16 -12.28
N ASN A 8 -53.33 27.91 -11.96
CA ASN A 8 -54.70 27.38 -12.15
C ASN A 8 -54.86 25.92 -11.68
N ASN A 9 -55.94 25.66 -10.95
CA ASN A 9 -56.46 24.35 -10.53
C ASN A 9 -57.89 24.28 -11.12
N PRO A 10 -58.38 23.13 -11.62
CA PRO A 10 -59.40 22.43 -10.81
C PRO A 10 -59.49 20.90 -11.00
N ARG A 11 -59.60 20.16 -9.87
CA ARG A 11 -60.66 19.14 -9.58
C ARG A 11 -60.68 17.83 -10.42
N ILE A 12 -61.15 16.64 -9.98
CA ILE A 12 -61.80 16.14 -8.73
C ILE A 12 -61.75 14.58 -8.75
N ARG A 13 -61.71 13.90 -7.58
CA ARG A 13 -62.44 12.65 -7.16
C ARG A 13 -61.71 11.79 -6.12
N ASP A 14 -61.93 12.14 -4.87
CA ASP A 14 -62.32 11.31 -3.71
C ASP A 14 -62.22 9.77 -3.80
N LYS A 15 -61.49 9.17 -2.84
CA LYS A 15 -62.12 8.47 -1.70
C LYS A 15 -61.16 8.27 -0.51
N GLU A 16 -61.75 8.22 0.69
CA GLU A 16 -61.12 8.15 2.03
C GLU A 16 -60.68 6.69 2.38
N ILE A 17 -59.97 6.33 3.46
CA ILE A 17 -59.96 6.77 4.87
C ILE A 17 -58.53 6.69 5.48
N ARG A 18 -58.26 7.45 6.56
CA ARG A 18 -56.94 7.69 7.19
C ARG A 18 -56.72 6.97 8.53
N PRO A 19 -55.45 6.79 8.96
CA PRO A 19 -55.00 7.03 10.33
C PRO A 19 -54.32 8.41 10.47
N ILE A 20 -54.29 9.02 11.67
CA ILE A 20 -53.77 10.39 11.88
C ILE A 20 -52.69 10.45 12.97
N SER A 21 -51.53 10.99 12.60
CA SER A 21 -50.47 11.63 13.42
C SER A 21 -49.40 12.18 12.45
N PRO A 22 -48.51 13.16 12.75
CA PRO A 22 -48.50 14.24 13.77
C PRO A 22 -48.20 15.67 13.15
N ILE A 23 -47.63 16.57 13.99
CA ILE A 23 -46.75 17.75 13.73
C ILE A 23 -47.40 19.16 13.55
N ILE A 24 -47.09 20.13 14.45
CA ILE A 24 -46.28 21.37 14.24
C ILE A 24 -46.33 22.34 15.46
N LYS A 25 -45.19 23.02 15.73
CA LYS A 25 -44.92 23.98 16.81
C LYS A 25 -45.13 25.47 16.41
N ASN A 26 -45.27 26.31 17.44
CA ASN A 26 -44.88 27.75 17.53
C ASN A 26 -45.64 28.84 16.75
N ARG A 27 -46.50 29.61 17.45
CA ARG A 27 -46.25 31.01 17.90
C ARG A 27 -47.52 31.67 18.47
N VAL A 28 -47.39 32.40 19.59
CA VAL A 28 -47.83 33.80 19.85
C VAL A 28 -47.48 34.17 21.30
N GLN A 29 -47.04 35.41 21.54
CA GLN A 29 -46.72 35.98 22.86
C GLN A 29 -47.82 36.97 23.27
N ASN A 30 -48.34 36.92 24.51
CA ASN A 30 -48.68 38.11 25.31
C ASN A 30 -49.03 37.75 26.79
N PRO A 31 -48.38 38.31 27.83
CA PRO A 31 -48.54 37.85 29.21
C PRO A 31 -49.34 38.76 30.19
N GLU A 32 -50.21 39.69 29.73
CA GLU A 32 -50.83 40.72 30.60
C GLU A 32 -52.34 40.56 30.93
N ILE A 33 -52.98 39.42 30.64
CA ILE A 33 -54.43 39.23 30.92
C ILE A 33 -54.71 38.00 31.81
N ALA A 34 -53.91 37.82 32.87
CA ALA A 34 -54.06 36.68 33.80
C ALA A 34 -53.96 37.01 35.31
N GLU A 35 -53.61 38.23 35.73
CA GLU A 35 -53.50 38.58 37.17
C GLU A 35 -54.75 39.22 37.80
N GLY A 36 -55.77 39.54 37.01
CA GLY A 36 -56.91 40.37 37.48
C GLY A 36 -58.00 39.64 38.29
N PHE A 37 -58.15 38.32 38.17
CA PHE A 37 -59.41 37.64 38.55
C PHE A 37 -59.34 36.69 39.76
N LEU A 38 -58.16 36.24 40.18
CA LEU A 38 -58.02 35.26 41.26
C LEU A 38 -57.77 35.87 42.66
N LYS A 39 -57.82 37.20 42.80
CA LYS A 39 -57.50 37.90 44.05
C LYS A 39 -58.73 38.27 44.91
N ARG A 40 -59.84 37.53 44.79
CA ARG A 40 -61.15 37.95 45.35
C ARG A 40 -62.05 36.90 46.00
N ILE A 41 -61.63 35.65 46.16
CA ILE A 41 -62.36 34.68 46.99
C ILE A 41 -61.41 34.17 48.08
N ASN A 42 -61.57 34.74 49.28
CA ASN A 42 -60.81 34.39 50.46
C ASN A 42 -61.59 33.31 51.22
N LEU A 43 -61.23 32.04 51.01
CA LEU A 43 -61.73 30.91 51.79
C LEU A 43 -60.60 29.90 51.98
N ASP A 44 -60.39 29.53 53.24
CA ASP A 44 -59.16 28.94 53.77
C ASP A 44 -59.25 27.41 53.78
N LEU A 45 -58.41 26.72 52.99
CA LEU A 45 -58.30 25.26 52.92
C LEU A 45 -56.86 24.73 52.63
N ASP A 46 -55.87 25.60 52.41
CA ASP A 46 -54.52 25.22 51.92
C ASP A 46 -53.53 24.86 53.05
N LEU A 47 -53.94 24.00 53.99
CA LEU A 47 -53.10 23.67 55.17
C LEU A 47 -52.90 22.16 55.45
N LEU A 48 -53.19 21.26 54.49
CA LEU A 48 -53.05 19.81 54.74
C LEU A 48 -52.54 18.89 53.59
N ASP A 49 -52.23 19.39 52.39
CA ASP A 49 -51.62 18.56 51.33
C ASP A 49 -50.20 19.02 50.99
N GLU A 50 -49.19 18.33 51.54
CA GLU A 50 -47.82 18.41 51.02
C GLU A 50 -47.78 17.83 49.60
N VAL A 51 -47.18 18.57 48.66
CA VAL A 51 -47.08 18.16 47.26
C VAL A 51 -46.07 17.01 47.11
N ILE A 52 -46.56 15.78 47.28
CA ILE A 52 -45.82 14.57 46.94
C ILE A 52 -45.74 14.50 45.41
N PHE A 53 -44.52 14.51 44.88
CA PHE A 53 -44.30 14.27 43.45
C PHE A 53 -44.29 12.77 43.18
N GLU A 54 -45.25 12.30 42.39
CA GLU A 54 -45.22 10.91 41.88
C GLU A 54 -44.10 10.74 40.85
N VAL A 55 -43.27 9.72 41.06
CA VAL A 55 -42.26 9.29 40.10
C VAL A 55 -42.83 8.14 39.25
N PRO A 56 -42.59 8.09 37.92
CA PRO A 56 -43.11 7.02 37.08
C PRO A 56 -42.69 5.64 37.57
N SER A 57 -43.68 4.80 37.90
CA SER A 57 -43.51 3.42 38.39
C SER A 57 -42.56 2.59 37.53
N LYS A 58 -42.65 2.75 36.20
CA LYS A 58 -41.79 2.06 35.23
C LYS A 58 -40.29 2.29 35.49
N GLY A 59 -39.86 3.52 35.76
CA GLY A 59 -38.44 3.85 35.90
C GLY A 59 -37.79 3.20 37.13
N ILE A 60 -38.49 3.22 38.27
CA ILE A 60 -37.97 2.61 39.50
C ILE A 60 -37.99 1.07 39.44
N LEU A 61 -38.96 0.49 38.72
CA LEU A 61 -38.99 -0.95 38.44
C LEU A 61 -37.87 -1.38 37.50
N ASP A 62 -37.55 -0.58 36.47
CA ASP A 62 -36.42 -0.82 35.56
C ASP A 62 -35.08 -0.80 36.32
N GLU A 63 -34.84 0.20 37.18
CA GLU A 63 -33.63 0.29 38.01
C GLU A 63 -33.52 -0.87 39.02
N ALA A 64 -34.62 -1.20 39.71
CA ALA A 64 -34.64 -2.27 40.70
C ALA A 64 -34.43 -3.65 40.09
N LYS A 65 -35.03 -3.91 38.91
CA LYS A 65 -34.77 -5.13 38.15
C LYS A 65 -33.28 -5.28 37.87
N ALA A 66 -32.63 -4.22 37.36
CA ALA A 66 -31.19 -4.24 37.10
C ALA A 66 -30.34 -4.49 38.37
N LYS A 67 -30.76 -3.99 39.55
CA LYS A 67 -30.11 -4.33 40.84
C LYS A 67 -30.25 -5.81 41.16
N LEU A 68 -31.46 -6.37 41.08
CA LEU A 68 -31.75 -7.78 41.36
C LEU A 68 -31.00 -8.73 40.41
N GLU A 69 -30.95 -8.40 39.11
CA GLU A 69 -30.29 -9.22 38.09
C GLU A 69 -28.78 -9.19 38.15
N SER A 70 -28.19 -8.06 38.56
CA SER A 70 -26.75 -7.98 38.86
C SER A 70 -26.30 -8.94 39.98
N LEU A 71 -27.26 -9.55 40.68
CA LEU A 71 -27.07 -10.52 41.76
C LEU A 71 -27.60 -11.92 41.42
N GLY A 72 -28.10 -12.13 40.20
CA GLY A 72 -28.74 -13.39 39.79
C GLY A 72 -30.06 -13.69 40.50
N VAL A 73 -30.78 -12.65 40.99
CA VAL A 73 -32.15 -12.80 41.52
C VAL A 73 -33.14 -12.71 40.37
N ASP A 74 -33.68 -13.85 39.96
CA ASP A 74 -34.74 -13.95 38.94
C ASP A 74 -36.15 -14.01 39.53
N ASN A 75 -36.30 -14.14 40.86
CA ASN A 75 -37.57 -14.05 41.57
C ASN A 75 -37.35 -13.70 43.06
N LEU A 76 -38.12 -12.74 43.62
CA LEU A 76 -38.06 -12.41 45.06
C LEU A 76 -38.42 -13.59 45.97
N ASN A 77 -39.23 -14.55 45.51
CA ASN A 77 -39.54 -15.78 46.26
C ASN A 77 -38.30 -16.67 46.52
N GLN A 78 -37.13 -16.34 45.94
CA GLN A 78 -35.84 -16.98 46.26
C GLN A 78 -35.09 -16.28 47.39
N ALA A 79 -35.45 -15.04 47.73
CA ALA A 79 -35.10 -14.47 49.02
C ALA A 79 -36.00 -15.13 50.09
N GLU A 80 -35.46 -15.32 51.30
CA GLU A 80 -36.28 -15.73 52.43
C GLU A 80 -36.67 -14.50 53.28
N ASN A 81 -37.50 -14.73 54.30
CA ASN A 81 -37.80 -13.73 55.29
C ASN A 81 -36.53 -13.32 56.05
N LEU A 82 -36.27 -12.02 56.14
CA LEU A 82 -35.16 -11.43 56.87
C LEU A 82 -35.70 -10.72 58.13
N SER A 83 -35.70 -11.44 59.24
CA SER A 83 -35.96 -10.84 60.56
C SER A 83 -34.65 -10.35 61.20
N LEU A 84 -34.55 -9.05 61.46
CA LEU A 84 -33.37 -8.49 62.11
C LEU A 84 -33.40 -8.76 63.62
N PHE A 85 -32.57 -9.68 64.11
CA PHE A 85 -32.47 -9.96 65.55
C PHE A 85 -31.87 -8.78 66.35
N GLN A 86 -30.99 -8.00 65.74
CA GLN A 86 -30.30 -6.84 66.33
C GLN A 86 -30.28 -5.65 65.35
N ASN A 87 -29.85 -4.49 65.83
CA ASN A 87 -29.66 -3.31 64.97
C ASN A 87 -28.61 -3.59 63.86
N LEU A 88 -28.88 -3.10 62.66
CA LEU A 88 -28.05 -3.31 61.47
C LEU A 88 -27.20 -2.07 61.19
N THR A 89 -25.90 -2.24 61.02
CA THR A 89 -25.00 -1.16 60.55
C THR A 89 -24.48 -1.50 59.15
N ILE A 90 -24.75 -0.62 58.20
CA ILE A 90 -24.35 -0.77 56.79
C ILE A 90 -23.12 0.09 56.54
N ASN A 91 -21.93 -0.53 56.50
CA ASN A 91 -20.65 0.18 56.52
C ASN A 91 -19.81 0.09 55.22
N ARG A 92 -20.40 -0.41 54.13
CA ARG A 92 -19.77 -0.54 52.81
C ARG A 92 -20.86 -0.82 51.76
N GLY A 93 -20.59 -0.49 50.50
CA GLY A 93 -21.45 -0.90 49.40
C GLY A 93 -21.50 -2.43 49.25
N GLY A 94 -22.57 -2.93 48.61
CA GLY A 94 -22.80 -4.36 48.40
C GLY A 94 -24.15 -4.88 48.90
N LEU A 95 -24.34 -6.20 48.73
CA LEU A 95 -25.58 -6.91 48.97
C LEU A 95 -25.77 -7.35 50.44
N MET A 96 -26.97 -7.16 50.97
CA MET A 96 -27.47 -7.76 52.21
C MET A 96 -28.75 -8.55 51.92
N ALA A 97 -28.83 -9.80 52.36
CA ALA A 97 -29.96 -10.68 52.07
C ALA A 97 -30.05 -11.84 53.06
N ALA A 98 -31.13 -12.61 53.00
CA ALA A 98 -31.38 -13.74 53.90
C ALA A 98 -30.33 -14.88 53.78
N PRO A 99 -30.15 -15.72 54.83
CA PRO A 99 -29.00 -16.63 54.94
C PRO A 99 -28.85 -17.67 53.83
N LYS A 100 -29.95 -18.28 53.33
CA LYS A 100 -29.86 -19.23 52.20
C LYS A 100 -29.49 -18.55 50.90
N PHE A 101 -29.95 -17.31 50.67
CA PHE A 101 -29.54 -16.53 49.51
C PHE A 101 -28.04 -16.23 49.58
N GLN A 102 -27.53 -15.80 50.74
CA GLN A 102 -26.09 -15.63 50.97
C GLN A 102 -25.27 -16.92 50.76
N GLN A 103 -25.81 -18.11 51.09
CA GLN A 103 -25.12 -19.38 50.81
C GLN A 103 -24.99 -19.67 49.31
N ARG A 104 -25.97 -19.26 48.49
CA ARG A 104 -25.98 -19.46 47.03
C ARG A 104 -25.02 -18.53 46.30
N VAL A 105 -24.80 -17.32 46.84
CA VAL A 105 -23.93 -16.26 46.26
C VAL A 105 -22.44 -16.40 46.63
N LYS A 106 -22.05 -17.44 47.40
CA LYS A 106 -20.67 -17.65 47.91
C LYS A 106 -19.54 -17.85 46.86
N SER A 107 -19.81 -17.78 45.56
CA SER A 107 -18.79 -17.86 44.50
C SER A 107 -18.16 -16.52 44.12
N SER A 108 -18.74 -15.37 44.49
CA SER A 108 -18.07 -14.06 44.37
C SER A 108 -17.27 -13.73 45.63
N ARG A 109 -16.03 -13.23 45.47
CA ARG A 109 -15.18 -12.87 46.63
C ARG A 109 -15.75 -11.68 47.41
N ASP A 110 -15.64 -11.80 48.73
CA ASP A 110 -15.68 -10.75 49.76
C ASP A 110 -17.01 -10.06 50.13
N ILE A 111 -17.88 -10.82 50.81
CA ILE A 111 -18.53 -10.31 52.04
C ILE A 111 -18.25 -11.28 53.20
N GLN A 112 -17.38 -10.89 54.13
CA GLN A 112 -17.27 -11.53 55.44
C GLN A 112 -17.36 -10.51 56.60
N ILE A 113 -18.21 -10.85 57.56
CA ILE A 113 -17.93 -10.65 58.99
C ILE A 113 -17.02 -11.82 59.39
N HIS A 114 -15.87 -11.55 60.01
CA HIS A 114 -14.75 -12.51 60.09
C HIS A 114 -14.97 -13.70 61.02
N SER A 115 -14.74 -14.91 60.51
CA SER A 115 -13.61 -15.80 60.92
C SER A 115 -13.75 -17.20 60.30
N GLY A 116 -12.70 -17.70 59.61
CA GLY A 116 -12.67 -19.06 59.02
C GLY A 116 -12.17 -19.09 57.57
N ALA A 117 -11.33 -20.08 57.23
CA ALA A 117 -10.40 -20.04 56.09
C ALA A 117 -10.91 -20.59 54.72
N VAL A 118 -10.05 -20.38 53.71
CA VAL A 118 -10.18 -20.60 52.24
C VAL A 118 -10.11 -22.10 51.81
N PRO A 119 -10.47 -22.52 50.56
CA PRO A 119 -9.77 -22.17 49.30
C PRO A 119 -10.65 -21.86 48.06
N SER A 120 -9.99 -21.51 46.94
CA SER A 120 -10.56 -20.89 45.73
C SER A 120 -10.99 -21.87 44.63
N PHE A 121 -11.92 -21.43 43.76
CA PHE A 121 -12.01 -21.86 42.36
C PHE A 121 -12.34 -20.64 41.48
N LEU A 122 -11.82 -20.59 40.24
CA LEU A 122 -12.05 -19.48 39.31
C LEU A 122 -13.17 -19.82 38.32
N MET A 123 -14.13 -18.90 38.15
CA MET A 123 -14.79 -18.63 36.87
C MET A 123 -14.94 -17.12 36.71
N MET A 124 -14.58 -16.60 35.54
CA MET A 124 -14.79 -15.19 35.22
C MET A 124 -16.21 -14.99 34.69
N ALA A 125 -17.08 -14.41 35.52
CA ALA A 125 -18.20 -13.63 35.05
C ALA A 125 -17.88 -12.17 35.38
N SER A 126 -17.88 -11.28 34.38
CA SER A 126 -17.74 -9.84 34.57
C SER A 126 -19.04 -9.28 35.14
N VAL A 127 -19.29 -9.52 36.43
CA VAL A 127 -20.37 -8.86 37.17
C VAL A 127 -20.10 -7.37 37.12
N ALA A 128 -21.11 -6.58 36.71
CA ALA A 128 -21.03 -5.14 36.64
C ALA A 128 -20.47 -4.59 37.96
N THR A 129 -19.39 -3.80 37.89
CA THR A 129 -18.79 -3.19 39.08
C THR A 129 -19.80 -2.25 39.71
N TRP A 130 -20.40 -2.65 40.83
CA TRP A 130 -21.27 -1.79 41.62
C TRP A 130 -20.52 -0.51 41.97
N PRO A 131 -21.15 0.68 41.90
CA PRO A 131 -20.57 1.88 42.49
C PRO A 131 -20.26 1.58 43.95
N GLN A 132 -19.01 1.78 44.37
CA GLN A 132 -18.47 1.28 45.66
C GLN A 132 -19.20 1.82 46.92
N ARG A 133 -20.20 2.70 46.74
CA ARG A 133 -20.98 3.38 47.78
C ARG A 133 -22.49 3.10 47.71
N GLU A 134 -22.94 2.13 46.93
CA GLU A 134 -24.35 1.69 46.93
C GLU A 134 -24.52 0.36 47.66
N SER A 135 -25.56 0.23 48.49
CA SER A 135 -25.92 -1.03 49.15
C SER A 135 -27.38 -1.40 48.87
N VAL A 136 -27.66 -2.69 48.74
CA VAL A 136 -29.00 -3.22 48.44
C VAL A 136 -29.35 -4.30 49.46
N LEU A 137 -30.51 -4.16 50.10
CA LEU A 137 -31.10 -5.13 51.02
C LEU A 137 -32.26 -5.85 50.33
N ILE A 138 -32.23 -7.18 50.28
CA ILE A 138 -33.24 -8.02 49.63
C ILE A 138 -33.85 -9.05 50.60
N ALA A 139 -35.18 -9.14 50.64
CA ALA A 139 -35.93 -10.13 51.43
C ALA A 139 -37.25 -10.51 50.74
N ASP A 140 -37.86 -11.63 51.13
CA ASP A 140 -39.29 -11.84 50.84
C ASP A 140 -40.12 -10.97 51.81
N GLU A 141 -40.07 -11.31 53.09
CA GLU A 141 -40.54 -10.44 54.18
C GLU A 141 -39.37 -9.84 54.98
N LEU A 142 -39.33 -8.52 55.14
CA LEU A 142 -38.36 -7.81 55.98
C LEU A 142 -39.01 -7.37 57.29
N ASP A 143 -38.53 -7.89 58.43
CA ASP A 143 -39.01 -7.48 59.76
C ASP A 143 -37.99 -6.58 60.47
N LEU A 144 -38.42 -5.32 60.70
CA LEU A 144 -37.70 -4.23 61.34
C LEU A 144 -38.24 -3.86 62.74
N ASN A 145 -39.19 -4.62 63.30
CA ASN A 145 -39.84 -4.28 64.56
C ASN A 145 -38.82 -4.13 65.72
N ASN A 146 -38.75 -2.92 66.28
CA ASN A 146 -37.81 -2.45 67.30
C ASN A 146 -36.34 -2.55 66.88
N LYS A 147 -36.03 -2.22 65.62
CA LYS A 147 -34.67 -2.28 65.04
C LYS A 147 -34.28 -0.97 64.38
N THR A 148 -33.01 -0.62 64.52
CA THR A 148 -32.38 0.50 63.81
C THR A 148 -31.52 -0.02 62.66
N ILE A 149 -31.67 0.57 61.46
CA ILE A 149 -30.71 0.50 60.36
C ILE A 149 -29.89 1.78 60.37
N THR A 150 -28.57 1.66 60.47
CA THR A 150 -27.62 2.78 60.46
C THR A 150 -26.72 2.70 59.24
N ILE A 151 -26.85 3.68 58.33
CA ILE A 151 -26.03 3.83 57.13
C ILE A 151 -24.74 4.58 57.49
N MET A 152 -23.56 4.02 57.26
CA MET A 152 -22.31 4.78 57.40
C MET A 152 -22.06 5.62 56.14
N ARG A 153 -22.36 6.92 56.21
CA ARG A 153 -22.34 7.82 55.05
C ARG A 153 -20.97 7.92 54.36
N GLU A 154 -19.90 7.68 55.13
CA GLU A 154 -18.51 7.63 54.66
C GLU A 154 -18.30 6.55 53.58
N SER A 155 -19.08 5.46 53.62
CA SER A 155 -18.91 4.29 52.75
C SER A 155 -20.17 3.93 51.95
N VAL A 156 -21.34 4.50 52.29
CA VAL A 156 -22.60 4.27 51.57
C VAL A 156 -23.33 5.60 51.37
N SER A 157 -23.55 5.97 50.11
CA SER A 157 -24.30 7.16 49.68
C SER A 157 -25.74 6.87 49.25
N HIS A 158 -26.10 5.60 49.02
CA HIS A 158 -27.45 5.17 48.67
C HIS A 158 -27.74 3.77 49.22
N LEU A 159 -28.82 3.64 49.99
CA LEU A 159 -29.39 2.35 50.38
C LEU A 159 -30.65 2.04 49.55
N TRP A 160 -30.70 0.86 48.95
CA TRP A 160 -31.90 0.25 48.39
C TRP A 160 -32.44 -0.81 49.34
N ILE A 161 -33.76 -0.84 49.54
CA ILE A 161 -34.49 -1.89 50.23
C ILE A 161 -35.53 -2.43 49.25
N ILE A 162 -35.38 -3.69 48.85
CA ILE A 162 -36.27 -4.37 47.90
C ILE A 162 -36.86 -5.59 48.61
N ALA A 163 -38.17 -5.60 48.83
CA ALA A 163 -38.83 -6.73 49.50
C ALA A 163 -40.22 -7.01 48.91
N ARG A 164 -40.81 -8.17 49.16
CA ARG A 164 -42.25 -8.35 48.88
C ARG A 164 -43.08 -7.67 49.97
N LYS A 165 -42.68 -7.84 51.24
CA LYS A 165 -43.37 -7.29 52.42
C LYS A 165 -42.39 -6.65 53.42
N ILE A 166 -42.76 -5.52 54.04
CA ILE A 166 -42.00 -4.88 55.13
C ILE A 166 -42.86 -4.75 56.38
N LYS A 167 -42.31 -5.05 57.56
CA LYS A 167 -42.94 -4.92 58.88
C LYS A 167 -42.13 -3.98 59.78
N ALA A 168 -42.71 -2.85 60.21
CA ALA A 168 -42.02 -1.84 61.02
C ALA A 168 -42.92 -1.17 62.09
N ARG A 169 -43.89 -1.90 62.65
CA ARG A 169 -44.97 -1.38 63.51
C ARG A 169 -44.57 -0.89 64.91
N GLN A 170 -43.33 -1.11 65.34
CA GLN A 170 -42.85 -0.71 66.67
C GLN A 170 -41.42 -0.18 66.55
N GLY A 171 -41.16 1.08 66.93
CA GLY A 171 -39.81 1.62 67.19
C GLY A 171 -38.74 1.34 66.12
N ALA A 172 -39.13 1.21 64.86
CA ALA A 172 -38.23 0.89 63.75
C ALA A 172 -37.65 2.20 63.20
N VAL A 173 -36.34 2.27 62.98
CA VAL A 173 -35.65 3.51 62.59
C VAL A 173 -34.64 3.26 61.47
N ILE A 174 -34.62 4.09 60.44
CA ILE A 174 -33.56 4.17 59.44
C ILE A 174 -32.84 5.52 59.62
N THR A 175 -31.54 5.49 59.88
CA THR A 175 -30.72 6.69 60.10
C THR A 175 -29.31 6.50 59.52
N TYR A 176 -28.44 7.50 59.67
CA TYR A 176 -27.05 7.44 59.23
C TYR A 176 -26.06 7.90 60.29
N SER A 177 -24.80 7.53 60.11
CA SER A 177 -23.70 7.86 61.01
C SER A 177 -22.48 8.37 60.23
N PRO A 178 -21.74 9.38 60.77
CA PRO A 178 -22.16 10.21 61.90
C PRO A 178 -23.35 11.11 61.51
N LEU A 179 -24.34 11.27 62.40
CA LEU A 179 -25.50 12.15 62.19
C LEU A 179 -25.14 13.63 62.39
N GLU A 180 -24.23 13.91 63.34
CA GLU A 180 -23.72 15.24 63.62
C GLU A 180 -22.42 15.51 62.83
N ASN A 181 -22.24 16.74 62.35
CA ASN A 181 -20.95 17.17 61.81
C ASN A 181 -19.96 17.37 62.96
N ARG A 182 -18.90 16.56 63.00
CA ARG A 182 -17.80 16.72 63.98
C ARG A 182 -17.03 18.03 63.82
N GLU A 183 -17.16 18.69 62.67
CA GLU A 183 -16.60 20.00 62.37
C GLU A 183 -17.61 21.16 62.57
N ALA A 184 -18.84 20.87 63.04
CA ALA A 184 -19.78 21.91 63.44
C ALA A 184 -19.17 22.78 64.54
N GLY A 185 -19.24 24.10 64.37
CA GLY A 185 -18.61 25.06 65.28
C GLY A 185 -17.07 25.13 65.21
N VAL A 186 -16.38 24.25 64.48
CA VAL A 186 -14.93 24.40 64.24
C VAL A 186 -14.70 25.66 63.43
N LYS A 187 -13.84 26.53 63.97
CA LYS A 187 -13.50 27.85 63.40
C LYS A 187 -12.62 27.68 62.16
N GLY A 188 -13.01 28.31 61.05
CA GLY A 188 -12.16 28.46 59.88
C GLY A 188 -10.83 29.15 60.23
N ARG A 189 -9.82 29.03 59.37
CA ARG A 189 -8.49 29.57 59.68
C ARG A 189 -8.52 31.10 59.76
N ASP A 190 -7.94 31.63 60.83
CA ASP A 190 -7.82 33.08 61.06
C ASP A 190 -6.87 33.75 60.04
N GLY A 191 -7.17 35.02 59.74
CA GLY A 191 -6.32 35.85 58.90
C GLY A 191 -5.00 36.22 59.58
N THR A 192 -3.92 36.23 58.81
CA THR A 192 -2.57 36.53 59.33
C THR A 192 -2.39 38.01 59.67
N PRO A 193 -1.85 38.37 60.85
CA PRO A 193 -1.36 39.71 61.11
C PRO A 193 -0.10 39.99 60.29
N ASN A 194 -0.02 41.17 59.67
CA ASN A 194 1.21 41.67 59.07
C ASN A 194 1.84 42.75 59.97
N PRO A 195 3.18 42.83 60.10
CA PRO A 195 3.84 44.00 60.67
C PRO A 195 3.83 45.18 59.69
N ALA A 196 4.17 46.37 60.20
CA ALA A 196 4.34 47.58 59.41
C ALA A 196 5.80 48.05 59.49
N ASP A 197 6.38 48.40 58.35
CA ASP A 197 7.73 48.95 58.25
C ASP A 197 7.79 50.10 57.22
N PRO A 198 8.70 51.08 57.39
CA PRO A 198 9.50 51.34 58.59
C PRO A 198 8.74 52.20 59.62
N THR A 199 9.02 51.99 60.91
CA THR A 199 8.65 52.92 61.98
C THR A 199 9.88 53.71 62.43
N PHE A 200 9.82 55.04 62.42
CA PHE A 200 10.93 55.90 62.84
C PHE A 200 10.75 56.32 64.30
N ASN A 201 11.85 56.71 64.97
CA ASN A 201 11.75 57.38 66.26
C ASN A 201 11.31 58.84 66.05
N PRO A 202 10.17 59.30 66.61
CA PRO A 202 9.68 60.68 66.47
C PRO A 202 10.63 61.75 67.01
N ASN A 203 11.59 61.33 67.84
CA ASN A 203 12.60 62.15 68.50
C ASN A 203 14.02 61.87 67.97
N GLU A 204 14.19 61.08 66.89
CA GLU A 204 15.49 60.92 66.24
C GLU A 204 15.60 61.84 65.02
N ARG A 205 16.73 62.55 64.93
CA ARG A 205 17.04 63.51 63.88
C ARG A 205 17.29 62.81 62.54
N GLN A 206 16.67 63.32 61.48
CA GLN A 206 17.06 63.00 60.11
C GLN A 206 18.54 63.31 59.82
N ARG A 207 19.29 62.32 59.34
CA ARG A 207 20.73 62.43 59.03
C ARG A 207 21.03 62.78 57.58
N THR A 208 20.04 62.70 56.69
CA THR A 208 20.16 62.99 55.24
C THR A 208 19.78 64.42 54.90
N HIS A 209 20.25 64.93 53.75
CA HIS A 209 20.07 66.32 53.33
C HIS A 209 18.61 66.63 52.92
N GLY A 210 17.82 67.14 53.85
CA GLY A 210 16.47 67.67 53.59
C GLY A 210 15.84 68.29 54.85
N PRO A 211 14.96 69.30 54.73
CA PRO A 211 14.37 70.00 55.88
C PRO A 211 13.11 69.30 56.45
N ARG A 212 12.80 68.05 56.05
CA ARG A 212 11.61 67.31 56.47
C ARG A 212 11.93 65.85 56.77
N GLY A 213 11.64 65.41 58.00
CA GLY A 213 11.81 64.03 58.45
C GLY A 213 11.03 63.02 57.60
N GLN A 214 11.51 61.78 57.57
CA GLN A 214 10.89 60.71 56.80
C GLN A 214 9.50 60.34 57.33
N ARG A 215 8.54 60.10 56.42
CA ARG A 215 7.19 59.63 56.75
C ARG A 215 7.25 58.16 57.16
N GLY A 216 6.59 57.79 58.26
CA GLY A 216 6.46 56.39 58.67
C GLY A 216 5.63 55.55 57.69
N GLY A 217 5.95 54.26 57.58
CA GLY A 217 5.24 53.33 56.71
C GLY A 217 3.77 53.16 57.11
N ASN A 218 2.86 53.06 56.14
CA ASN A 218 1.47 52.70 56.42
C ASN A 218 1.41 51.24 56.92
N GLY A 219 0.51 50.98 57.86
CA GLY A 219 0.22 49.65 58.35
C GLY A 219 -0.49 48.81 57.29
N ASN A 220 -0.02 47.57 57.13
CA ASN A 220 -0.66 46.57 56.28
C ASN A 220 -2.02 46.16 56.87
N ALA A 221 -3.03 46.01 56.01
CA ALA A 221 -4.31 45.44 56.43
C ALA A 221 -4.13 43.97 56.89
N GLY A 222 -4.96 43.54 57.83
CA GLY A 222 -5.02 42.14 58.24
C GLY A 222 -5.65 41.27 57.16
N GLY A 223 -5.19 40.02 57.01
CA GLY A 223 -5.80 39.09 56.06
C GLY A 223 -7.25 38.73 56.43
N PRO A 224 -8.13 38.37 55.48
CA PRO A 224 -9.46 37.88 55.79
C PRO A 224 -9.41 36.49 56.48
N GLY A 225 -10.40 36.20 57.32
CA GLY A 225 -10.66 34.86 57.82
C GLY A 225 -11.23 33.94 56.73
N ARG A 226 -11.01 32.62 56.85
CA ARG A 226 -11.50 31.64 55.87
C ARG A 226 -12.95 31.20 56.16
N GLU A 227 -13.63 30.67 55.14
CA GLU A 227 -14.93 30.02 55.30
C GLU A 227 -14.86 28.85 56.31
N GLY A 228 -15.96 28.60 57.03
CA GLY A 228 -16.11 27.43 57.88
C GLY A 228 -16.29 26.13 57.08
N PHE A 229 -16.09 24.99 57.71
CA PHE A 229 -16.25 23.69 57.05
C PHE A 229 -17.70 23.45 56.58
N ARG A 230 -17.88 22.80 55.42
CA ARG A 230 -19.22 22.45 54.91
C ARG A 230 -19.79 21.26 55.71
N GLY A 231 -21.08 21.33 56.04
CA GLY A 231 -21.85 20.19 56.56
C GLY A 231 -22.12 19.16 55.47
N GLU A 232 -22.06 17.88 55.83
CA GLU A 232 -22.13 16.76 54.89
C GLU A 232 -23.57 16.43 54.49
N ASP A 233 -23.73 15.94 53.26
CA ASP A 233 -25.03 15.55 52.69
C ASP A 233 -25.44 14.15 53.21
N ALA A 234 -26.73 13.96 53.49
CA ALA A 234 -27.27 12.69 53.96
C ALA A 234 -27.35 11.64 52.82
N PRO A 235 -27.22 10.33 53.13
CA PRO A 235 -27.31 9.28 52.12
C PRO A 235 -28.74 9.08 51.63
N LYS A 236 -28.91 8.77 50.35
CA LYS A 236 -30.21 8.50 49.71
C LYS A 236 -30.82 7.18 50.17
N LEU A 237 -32.14 7.09 50.14
CA LEU A 237 -32.90 5.89 50.50
C LEU A 237 -33.96 5.58 49.44
N THR A 238 -33.92 4.36 48.89
CA THR A 238 -35.01 3.81 48.07
C THR A 238 -35.62 2.61 48.77
N ILE A 239 -36.94 2.63 48.99
CA ILE A 239 -37.73 1.50 49.49
C ILE A 239 -38.69 1.06 48.40
N LEU A 240 -38.75 -0.24 48.15
CA LEU A 240 -39.53 -0.84 47.09
C LEU A 240 -40.14 -2.14 47.61
N ALA A 241 -41.43 -2.12 47.93
CA ALA A 241 -42.13 -3.29 48.44
C ALA A 241 -43.62 -3.29 48.12
N LEU A 242 -44.18 -4.46 47.79
CA LEU A 242 -45.60 -4.59 47.48
C LEU A 242 -46.47 -4.26 48.72
N GLU A 243 -46.08 -4.79 49.88
CA GLU A 243 -46.76 -4.57 51.16
C GLU A 243 -45.83 -3.88 52.18
N ILE A 244 -46.33 -2.89 52.91
CA ILE A 244 -45.63 -2.22 54.01
C ILE A 244 -46.64 -2.08 55.18
N ASP A 245 -46.47 -2.89 56.23
CA ASP A 245 -47.42 -2.97 57.35
C ASP A 245 -47.37 -1.74 58.29
N ALA A 246 -46.30 -0.95 58.22
CA ALA A 246 -46.06 0.38 58.79
C ALA A 246 -44.70 0.92 58.29
N MET A 247 -44.50 2.24 58.32
CA MET A 247 -43.19 2.85 58.03
C MET A 247 -42.27 2.85 59.26
N PRO A 248 -40.95 2.64 59.08
CA PRO A 248 -39.96 3.05 60.08
C PRO A 248 -39.82 4.59 60.11
N ASP A 249 -39.39 5.13 61.24
CA ASP A 249 -38.90 6.51 61.33
C ASP A 249 -37.67 6.68 60.43
N ILE A 250 -37.61 7.72 59.60
CA ILE A 250 -36.52 8.00 58.67
C ILE A 250 -35.81 9.28 59.12
N ILE A 251 -34.63 9.14 59.73
CA ILE A 251 -33.84 10.22 60.31
C ILE A 251 -32.57 10.40 59.48
N LEU A 252 -32.70 11.12 58.36
CA LEU A 252 -31.65 11.41 57.38
C LEU A 252 -31.53 12.93 57.04
N PRO A 253 -31.38 13.83 58.03
CA PRO A 253 -31.20 15.27 57.79
C PRO A 253 -29.77 15.60 57.32
N GLY A 254 -29.59 16.70 56.60
CA GLY A 254 -28.25 17.20 56.27
C GLY A 254 -27.52 17.74 57.50
N GLN A 255 -26.18 17.67 57.52
CA GLN A 255 -25.42 18.11 58.70
C GLN A 255 -25.19 19.64 58.74
N GLN A 256 -25.00 20.20 59.94
CA GLN A 256 -24.71 21.62 60.13
C GLN A 256 -23.30 22.03 59.63
N GLY A 257 -23.18 23.24 59.09
CA GLY A 257 -21.90 23.85 58.71
C GLY A 257 -21.06 24.40 59.88
N GLY A 258 -19.73 24.44 59.70
CA GLY A 258 -18.73 24.96 60.64
C GLY A 258 -18.65 26.50 60.69
N ARG A 259 -18.00 27.04 61.72
CA ARG A 259 -17.92 28.50 61.95
C ARG A 259 -16.85 29.16 61.07
N GLY A 260 -17.11 30.36 60.54
CA GLY A 260 -16.11 31.15 59.82
C GLY A 260 -14.90 31.55 60.66
N GLY A 261 -13.74 31.70 60.02
CA GLY A 261 -12.49 32.16 60.61
C GLY A 261 -12.48 33.64 60.94
N GLN A 262 -11.70 34.07 61.92
CA GLN A 262 -11.63 35.47 62.31
C GLN A 262 -10.71 36.26 61.39
N GLY A 263 -11.08 37.50 61.09
CA GLY A 263 -10.23 38.43 60.35
C GLY A 263 -8.93 38.75 61.11
N GLY A 264 -7.82 38.83 60.39
CA GLY A 264 -6.52 39.18 60.96
C GLY A 264 -6.49 40.61 61.48
N ARG A 265 -5.70 40.86 62.53
CA ARG A 265 -5.49 42.23 63.03
C ARG A 265 -4.72 43.07 61.99
N GLY A 266 -5.18 44.29 61.74
CA GLY A 266 -4.45 45.29 60.95
C GLY A 266 -3.22 45.84 61.67
N ALA A 267 -2.15 46.07 60.93
CA ALA A 267 -0.89 46.56 61.48
C ALA A 267 -1.02 48.02 61.97
N ASP A 268 -0.40 48.36 63.11
CA ASP A 268 -0.28 49.75 63.52
C ASP A 268 0.69 50.48 62.56
N GLY A 269 0.37 51.71 62.15
CA GLY A 269 1.20 52.50 61.23
C GLY A 269 2.51 52.96 61.88
N GLY A 270 3.57 53.04 61.09
CA GLY A 270 4.88 53.50 61.53
C GLY A 270 4.88 54.98 61.89
N ASN A 271 5.66 55.37 62.90
CA ASN A 271 5.79 56.79 63.27
C ASN A 271 6.72 57.53 62.29
N GLY A 272 6.51 58.83 62.10
CA GLY A 272 7.40 59.70 61.32
C GLY A 272 8.64 60.17 62.10
N GLN A 273 9.72 60.49 61.40
CA GLN A 273 11.00 60.91 61.97
C GLN A 273 11.04 62.40 62.35
N ARG A 274 11.88 62.82 63.32
CA ARG A 274 12.08 64.23 63.65
C ARG A 274 12.69 65.01 62.47
N GLY A 275 12.24 66.25 62.31
CA GLY A 275 12.84 67.21 61.37
C GLY A 275 14.29 67.61 61.70
N GLN A 276 14.92 68.32 60.78
CA GLN A 276 16.31 68.78 60.91
C GLN A 276 16.45 69.94 61.92
N ASP A 277 17.38 69.82 62.86
CA ASP A 277 17.68 70.88 63.84
C ASP A 277 18.21 72.17 63.18
N SER A 278 17.94 73.35 63.78
CA SER A 278 18.39 74.65 63.24
C SER A 278 19.92 74.85 63.37
N ARG A 279 20.46 75.82 62.63
CA ARG A 279 21.90 76.15 62.62
C ARG A 279 22.12 77.68 62.59
N ASN A 280 23.07 78.14 63.38
CA ASN A 280 23.54 79.54 63.38
C ASN A 280 24.61 79.76 62.31
N VAL A 281 24.65 80.96 61.74
CA VAL A 281 25.72 81.41 60.84
C VAL A 281 26.29 82.73 61.38
N LEU A 282 27.61 82.85 61.41
CA LEU A 282 28.28 84.08 61.81
C LEU A 282 28.28 85.05 60.62
N ILE A 283 27.64 86.21 60.77
CA ILE A 283 27.59 87.23 59.71
C ILE A 283 28.16 88.54 60.26
N GLY A 284 29.29 88.96 59.71
CA GLY A 284 29.95 90.24 59.98
C GLY A 284 31.43 90.21 59.59
N ALA A 285 31.85 91.19 58.79
CA ALA A 285 33.26 91.39 58.48
C ALA A 285 33.98 92.10 59.64
N PHE A 286 35.30 91.95 59.72
CA PHE A 286 36.17 92.63 60.70
C PHE A 286 35.84 92.38 62.19
N GLY A 287 35.64 91.11 62.55
CA GLY A 287 35.79 90.63 63.94
C GLY A 287 34.63 90.92 64.90
N VAL A 288 33.63 91.70 64.52
CA VAL A 288 32.44 91.99 65.34
C VAL A 288 31.16 91.42 64.70
N GLY A 289 31.19 90.12 64.40
CA GLY A 289 30.08 89.40 63.78
C GLY A 289 29.02 88.95 64.79
N LYS A 290 27.75 89.24 64.51
CA LYS A 290 26.61 88.72 65.30
C LYS A 290 26.22 87.35 64.74
N TYR A 291 26.00 86.37 65.60
CA TYR A 291 25.35 85.12 65.16
C TYR A 291 23.91 85.43 64.77
N VAL A 292 23.55 85.12 63.53
CA VAL A 292 22.19 85.20 63.02
C VAL A 292 21.80 83.81 62.54
N CYS A 293 20.58 83.36 62.81
CA CYS A 293 20.07 82.13 62.21
C CYS A 293 20.17 82.26 60.68
N ALA A 294 20.56 81.18 59.99
CA ALA A 294 20.62 81.19 58.53
C ALA A 294 19.29 81.73 57.94
N ARG A 295 19.26 82.29 56.73
CA ARG A 295 18.03 82.89 56.17
C ARG A 295 16.83 81.93 55.99
N ASN A 296 17.04 80.61 56.16
CA ASN A 296 16.01 79.56 56.25
C ASN A 296 15.94 78.89 57.65
N GLY A 297 16.54 79.48 58.68
CA GLY A 297 16.97 78.87 59.95
C GLY A 297 15.90 78.57 60.99
N GLY A 298 14.67 78.30 60.56
CA GLY A 298 13.69 77.62 61.41
C GLY A 298 13.93 76.11 61.40
N VAL A 299 13.53 75.42 62.47
CA VAL A 299 13.68 73.96 62.55
C VAL A 299 12.87 73.23 61.47
N GLY A 300 13.39 72.13 60.96
CA GLY A 300 12.74 71.30 59.94
C GLY A 300 11.46 70.66 60.42
N HIS A 301 10.58 70.28 59.48
CA HIS A 301 9.32 69.61 59.82
C HIS A 301 9.55 68.14 60.19
N GLY A 302 8.78 67.64 61.15
CA GLY A 302 8.68 66.21 61.37
C GLY A 302 8.00 65.51 60.20
N GLY A 303 8.40 64.26 59.94
CA GLY A 303 7.71 63.40 58.99
C GLY A 303 6.33 63.02 59.52
N HIS A 304 5.36 62.82 58.62
CA HIS A 304 4.04 62.33 59.02
C HIS A 304 4.13 60.88 59.53
N GLY A 305 3.19 60.49 60.39
CA GLY A 305 2.96 59.08 60.66
C GLY A 305 2.31 58.38 59.46
N GLY A 306 2.53 57.08 59.36
CA GLY A 306 1.78 56.20 58.48
C GLY A 306 0.40 55.90 59.07
N ASP A 307 -0.60 55.71 58.20
CA ASP A 307 -1.94 55.30 58.61
C ASP A 307 -1.93 53.84 59.07
N GLY A 308 -2.78 53.46 60.03
CA GLY A 308 -2.93 52.08 60.46
C GLY A 308 -3.66 51.22 59.43
N GLY A 309 -3.30 49.95 59.34
CA GLY A 309 -3.94 49.00 58.44
C GLY A 309 -5.35 48.62 58.90
N ASN A 310 -6.25 48.39 57.95
CA ASN A 310 -7.61 47.94 58.25
C ASN A 310 -7.60 46.56 58.94
N GLY A 311 -8.62 46.29 59.76
CA GLY A 311 -8.88 44.93 60.22
C GLY A 311 -9.23 44.03 59.03
N GLY A 312 -8.80 42.78 59.05
CA GLY A 312 -9.24 41.80 58.06
C GLY A 312 -10.72 41.47 58.22
N GLN A 313 -11.39 41.11 57.14
CA GLN A 313 -12.80 40.71 57.18
C GLN A 313 -12.95 39.36 57.89
N GLY A 314 -14.02 39.15 58.65
CA GLY A 314 -14.36 37.81 59.15
C GLY A 314 -14.74 36.88 58.00
N GLY A 315 -14.39 35.60 58.06
CA GLY A 315 -14.77 34.59 57.06
C GLY A 315 -16.24 34.20 57.16
N PRO A 316 -16.89 33.76 56.06
CA PRO A 316 -18.28 33.34 56.11
C PRO A 316 -18.45 32.02 56.87
N GLY A 317 -19.64 31.77 57.40
CA GLY A 317 -19.96 30.44 57.94
C GLY A 317 -20.00 29.38 56.82
N GLY A 318 -19.60 28.15 57.14
CA GLY A 318 -19.67 27.05 56.18
C GLY A 318 -21.11 26.67 55.84
N LYS A 319 -21.36 26.21 54.61
CA LYS A 319 -22.69 25.79 54.19
C LYS A 319 -23.17 24.55 54.93
N GLY A 320 -24.48 24.44 55.16
CA GLY A 320 -25.10 23.20 55.64
C GLY A 320 -25.14 22.12 54.54
N GLY A 321 -25.25 20.87 54.97
CA GLY A 321 -25.45 19.72 54.08
C GLY A 321 -26.90 19.55 53.66
N ASN A 322 -27.12 18.84 52.56
CA ASN A 322 -28.44 18.51 52.03
C ASN A 322 -29.06 17.32 52.80
N GLY A 323 -30.37 17.36 53.00
CA GLY A 323 -31.13 16.22 53.50
C GLY A 323 -31.34 15.13 52.45
N SER A 324 -31.76 13.94 52.89
CA SER A 324 -31.88 12.75 52.03
C SER A 324 -33.08 12.80 51.08
N ASP A 325 -32.82 12.51 49.81
CA ASP A 325 -33.87 12.06 48.89
C ASP A 325 -34.33 10.65 49.29
N VAL A 326 -35.61 10.54 49.64
CA VAL A 326 -36.29 9.29 50.01
C VAL A 326 -37.30 8.94 48.93
N THR A 327 -37.23 7.74 48.37
CA THR A 327 -38.19 7.25 47.38
C THR A 327 -38.87 5.97 47.87
N ILE A 328 -40.20 5.92 47.86
CA ILE A 328 -40.99 4.78 48.35
C ILE A 328 -41.94 4.31 47.25
N ALA A 329 -41.76 3.08 46.79
CA ALA A 329 -42.58 2.47 45.75
C ALA A 329 -43.35 1.25 46.30
N THR A 330 -44.68 1.30 46.23
CA THR A 330 -45.55 0.29 46.85
C THR A 330 -46.94 0.20 46.20
N GLN A 331 -47.76 -0.79 46.57
CA GLN A 331 -49.14 -0.91 46.07
C GLN A 331 -50.06 0.22 46.55
N MET A 332 -51.10 0.55 45.77
CA MET A 332 -52.05 1.64 46.04
C MET A 332 -52.70 1.55 47.44
N ASN A 333 -53.13 0.35 47.85
CA ASN A 333 -53.70 0.09 49.18
C ASN A 333 -52.70 0.37 50.31
N THR A 334 -51.44 -0.05 50.13
CA THR A 334 -50.35 0.25 51.06
C THR A 334 -50.06 1.74 51.08
N HIS A 335 -49.91 2.38 49.92
CA HIS A 335 -49.63 3.81 49.76
C HIS A 335 -50.65 4.70 50.49
N GLN A 336 -51.94 4.41 50.35
CA GLN A 336 -53.00 5.09 51.10
C GLN A 336 -52.84 4.94 52.62
N ASN A 337 -52.41 3.76 53.10
CA ASN A 337 -52.10 3.54 54.51
C ASN A 337 -50.82 4.27 54.97
N LEU A 338 -49.84 4.48 54.09
CA LEU A 338 -48.63 5.27 54.40
C LEU A 338 -48.99 6.73 54.70
N ILE A 339 -49.85 7.34 53.86
CA ILE A 339 -50.32 8.73 54.02
C ILE A 339 -51.06 8.91 55.36
N GLY A 340 -51.78 7.89 55.82
CA GLY A 340 -52.46 7.88 57.13
C GLY A 340 -51.60 7.44 58.32
N SER A 341 -50.31 7.12 58.14
CA SER A 341 -49.46 6.56 59.19
C SER A 341 -48.58 7.61 59.89
N SER A 342 -48.49 7.54 61.22
CA SER A 342 -47.63 8.41 62.01
C SER A 342 -46.22 7.82 62.14
N TYR A 343 -45.27 8.32 61.34
CA TYR A 343 -43.83 8.05 61.47
C TYR A 343 -43.05 9.37 61.41
N ILE A 344 -41.85 9.40 62.00
CA ILE A 344 -40.99 10.58 61.98
C ILE A 344 -40.20 10.59 60.69
N LEU A 345 -40.36 11.64 59.89
CA LEU A 345 -39.59 11.88 58.68
C LEU A 345 -38.74 13.15 58.85
N SER A 346 -37.44 12.95 59.07
CA SER A 346 -36.46 14.01 59.26
C SER A 346 -35.44 13.96 58.13
N ASN A 347 -35.75 14.57 57.00
CA ASN A 347 -34.86 14.77 55.86
C ASN A 347 -34.62 16.27 55.56
N GLY A 348 -34.75 17.11 56.58
CA GLY A 348 -34.53 18.55 56.48
C GLY A 348 -33.07 18.94 56.17
N PRO A 349 -32.82 20.19 55.75
CA PRO A 349 -31.48 20.68 55.48
C PRO A 349 -30.66 20.82 56.75
N GLY A 350 -29.34 20.67 56.60
CA GLY A 350 -28.39 21.15 57.59
C GLY A 350 -28.39 22.67 57.67
N ASN A 351 -28.34 23.21 58.89
CA ASN A 351 -28.20 24.65 59.09
C ASN A 351 -26.82 25.14 58.62
N GLY A 352 -26.77 26.38 58.12
CA GLY A 352 -25.49 27.05 57.86
C GLY A 352 -24.72 27.33 59.16
N GLY A 353 -23.39 27.34 59.07
CA GLY A 353 -22.53 27.71 60.18
C GLY A 353 -22.55 29.21 60.47
N GLN A 354 -22.10 29.60 61.66
CA GLN A 354 -21.99 31.02 62.03
C GLN A 354 -20.82 31.71 61.32
N GLY A 355 -20.94 33.03 61.09
CA GLY A 355 -19.85 33.85 60.58
C GLY A 355 -18.65 33.94 61.53
N GLY A 356 -17.49 34.25 60.96
CA GLY A 356 -16.30 34.66 61.69
C GLY A 356 -16.34 36.14 62.04
N GLU A 357 -15.78 36.50 63.19
CA GLU A 357 -15.63 37.90 63.61
C GLU A 357 -14.56 38.62 62.76
N GLN A 358 -14.70 39.91 62.54
CA GLN A 358 -13.67 40.72 61.89
C GLN A 358 -12.44 40.95 62.75
N GLY A 359 -11.35 41.32 62.10
CA GLY A 359 -10.10 41.70 62.73
C GLY A 359 -10.15 43.09 63.36
N ILE A 360 -9.35 43.27 64.40
CA ILE A 360 -9.15 44.58 65.03
C ILE A 360 -8.32 45.47 64.07
N PRO A 361 -8.71 46.72 63.80
CA PRO A 361 -7.90 47.62 62.97
C PRO A 361 -6.64 48.11 63.68
N GLY A 362 -5.61 48.43 62.90
CA GLY A 362 -4.37 49.03 63.38
C GLY A 362 -4.52 50.51 63.72
N LYS A 363 -3.73 50.99 64.68
CA LYS A 363 -3.65 52.40 65.07
C LYS A 363 -2.77 53.18 64.10
N GLY A 364 -3.04 54.46 63.89
CA GLY A 364 -2.15 55.33 63.12
C GLY A 364 -0.86 55.65 63.86
N GLY A 365 0.26 55.72 63.12
CA GLY A 365 1.56 56.09 63.66
C GLY A 365 1.62 57.58 64.02
N LYS A 366 2.37 57.93 65.06
CA LYS A 366 2.58 59.34 65.47
C LYS A 366 3.43 60.07 64.43
N GLY A 367 3.15 61.34 64.19
CA GLY A 367 4.08 62.17 63.42
C GLY A 367 5.33 62.52 64.21
N GLY A 368 6.42 62.77 63.51
CA GLY A 368 7.70 63.18 64.09
C GLY A 368 7.65 64.60 64.63
N GLN A 369 8.54 64.91 65.58
CA GLN A 369 8.65 66.26 66.11
C GLN A 369 9.28 67.23 65.08
N PRO A 370 9.12 68.56 65.25
CA PRO A 370 10.02 69.52 64.62
C PRO A 370 11.48 69.26 65.03
N GLY A 371 12.45 69.71 64.24
CA GLY A 371 13.86 69.70 64.65
C GLY A 371 14.12 70.49 65.93
N HIS A 372 15.27 70.24 66.58
CA HIS A 372 15.67 70.97 67.79
C HIS A 372 16.23 72.36 67.47
N LEU A 373 16.10 73.25 68.45
CA LEU A 373 16.52 74.65 68.37
C LEU A 373 17.94 74.84 68.89
N VAL A 374 18.74 75.60 68.14
CA VAL A 374 19.97 76.21 68.68
C VAL A 374 19.71 77.63 69.18
N THR A 375 20.50 78.06 70.17
CA THR A 375 20.37 79.36 70.85
C THR A 375 20.38 80.52 69.84
N GLY A 376 19.31 81.32 69.86
CA GLY A 376 19.11 82.46 68.95
C GLY A 376 18.02 82.28 67.90
N CYS A 377 17.49 81.06 67.70
CA CYS A 377 16.41 80.79 66.72
C CYS A 377 15.05 80.53 67.40
N THR A 378 13.96 80.88 66.71
CA THR A 378 12.58 80.77 67.23
C THR A 378 12.02 79.35 67.10
N ALA A 379 11.33 78.88 68.15
CA ALA A 379 10.56 77.65 68.13
C ALA A 379 9.50 77.62 67.02
N ARG A 380 9.29 76.45 66.43
CA ARG A 380 8.30 76.22 65.36
C ARG A 380 7.48 74.94 65.62
N PRO A 381 6.68 74.89 66.72
CA PRO A 381 5.91 73.71 67.09
C PRO A 381 4.85 73.33 66.04
N GLU A 382 4.42 74.27 65.20
CA GLU A 382 3.49 74.03 64.08
C GLU A 382 4.06 73.12 62.98
N ARG A 383 5.34 72.74 63.08
CA ARG A 383 6.05 71.89 62.12
C ARG A 383 6.11 70.41 62.52
N VAL A 384 5.36 70.00 63.54
CA VAL A 384 5.17 68.58 63.89
C VAL A 384 4.51 67.84 62.72
N GLY A 385 4.87 66.59 62.52
CA GLY A 385 4.16 65.73 61.58
C GLY A 385 2.75 65.42 62.08
N ASN A 386 1.77 65.45 61.19
CA ASN A 386 0.47 64.82 61.44
C ASN A 386 0.64 63.32 61.82
N THR A 387 -0.09 62.87 62.82
CA THR A 387 -0.33 61.46 63.14
C THR A 387 -1.21 60.83 62.06
N GLY A 388 -0.91 59.60 61.65
CA GLY A 388 -1.71 58.85 60.69
C GLY A 388 -3.09 58.50 61.26
N LYS A 389 -4.04 58.16 60.37
CA LYS A 389 -5.37 57.70 60.78
C LYS A 389 -5.29 56.27 61.30
N ASN A 390 -6.22 55.86 62.16
CA ASN A 390 -6.43 54.44 62.45
C ASN A 390 -7.05 53.76 61.22
N GLY A 391 -6.76 52.47 61.03
CA GLY A 391 -7.46 51.65 60.05
C GLY A 391 -8.94 51.49 60.39
N ILE A 392 -9.74 51.11 59.39
CA ILE A 392 -11.18 50.88 59.56
C ILE A 392 -11.51 49.41 59.82
N ARG A 393 -12.70 49.21 60.40
CA ARG A 393 -13.40 47.92 60.47
C ARG A 393 -13.98 47.56 59.11
N THR A 394 -13.86 46.30 58.70
CA THR A 394 -14.24 45.80 57.36
C THR A 394 -15.51 44.93 57.36
N GLY A 395 -16.05 44.62 58.53
CA GLY A 395 -17.31 43.88 58.69
C GLY A 395 -17.13 42.39 58.94
N ASP A 396 -18.14 41.80 59.58
CA ASP A 396 -18.26 40.37 59.79
C ASP A 396 -19.02 39.78 58.58
N LEU A 397 -18.61 38.63 58.04
CA LEU A 397 -19.40 37.93 57.02
C LEU A 397 -20.53 37.13 57.68
N GLY A 398 -21.65 37.00 56.98
CA GLY A 398 -22.87 36.38 57.49
C GLY A 398 -22.75 34.87 57.75
N MET A 399 -23.83 34.29 58.28
CA MET A 399 -23.96 32.84 58.37
C MET A 399 -23.84 32.17 57.00
N GLY A 400 -23.35 30.94 56.99
CA GLY A 400 -23.41 30.09 55.81
C GLY A 400 -24.84 29.86 55.36
N GLN A 401 -25.01 29.49 54.09
CA GLN A 401 -26.32 29.07 53.59
C GLN A 401 -26.68 27.71 54.21
N PRO A 402 -27.94 27.50 54.65
CA PRO A 402 -28.45 26.14 54.88
C PRO A 402 -28.31 25.28 53.62
N GLY A 403 -28.30 23.97 53.79
CA GLY A 403 -28.45 23.04 52.66
C GLY A 403 -29.88 23.07 52.10
N SER A 404 -30.15 22.17 51.16
CA SER A 404 -31.50 21.91 50.66
C SER A 404 -32.20 20.81 51.48
N PRO A 405 -33.52 20.92 51.73
CA PRO A 405 -34.30 19.77 52.19
C PRO A 405 -34.21 18.64 51.16
N GLY A 406 -34.20 17.40 51.63
CA GLY A 406 -34.34 16.23 50.77
C GLY A 406 -35.77 16.09 50.25
N LYS A 407 -35.95 15.40 49.13
CA LYS A 407 -37.29 15.15 48.57
C LYS A 407 -37.89 13.84 49.07
N ILE A 408 -39.21 13.79 49.09
CA ILE A 408 -39.99 12.57 49.35
C ILE A 408 -40.75 12.28 48.07
N ASN A 409 -40.40 11.16 47.43
CA ASN A 409 -41.04 10.71 46.20
C ASN A 409 -41.80 9.42 46.50
N THR A 410 -43.03 9.30 46.01
CA THR A 410 -43.74 8.01 46.03
C THR A 410 -44.02 7.52 44.62
N ALA A 411 -44.10 6.20 44.45
CA ALA A 411 -44.59 5.59 43.22
C ALA A 411 -45.57 4.46 43.56
N ILE A 412 -46.65 4.35 42.79
CA ILE A 412 -47.60 3.26 42.91
C ILE A 412 -47.18 2.15 41.94
N ILE A 413 -46.97 0.94 42.46
CA ILE A 413 -46.65 -0.25 41.67
C ILE A 413 -47.72 -1.32 41.88
N THR A 414 -48.11 -2.04 40.82
CA THR A 414 -48.94 -3.24 40.97
C THR A 414 -48.07 -4.50 41.10
N GLU A 415 -48.62 -5.56 41.70
CA GLU A 415 -47.98 -6.88 41.71
C GLU A 415 -47.80 -7.45 40.29
N GLU A 416 -48.71 -7.12 39.37
CA GLU A 416 -48.60 -7.51 37.96
C GLU A 416 -47.44 -6.79 37.25
N GLU A 417 -47.31 -5.46 37.40
CA GLU A 417 -46.16 -4.71 36.86
C GLU A 417 -44.84 -5.19 37.46
N TRP A 418 -44.82 -5.45 38.77
CA TRP A 418 -43.68 -6.01 39.49
C TRP A 418 -43.25 -7.37 38.90
N ASN A 419 -44.18 -8.33 38.88
CA ASN A 419 -43.90 -9.70 38.44
C ASN A 419 -43.56 -9.76 36.95
N ARG A 420 -44.29 -9.04 36.08
CA ARG A 420 -43.99 -8.93 34.65
C ARG A 420 -42.58 -8.38 34.43
N LYS A 421 -42.20 -7.30 35.14
CA LYS A 421 -40.85 -6.73 35.00
C LYS A 421 -39.76 -7.74 35.37
N LEU A 422 -39.94 -8.49 36.47
CA LEU A 422 -39.00 -9.55 36.87
C LEU A 422 -38.95 -10.73 35.91
N GLN A 423 -40.03 -11.04 35.20
CA GLN A 423 -40.13 -12.17 34.26
C GLN A 423 -39.67 -11.85 32.82
N GLN A 424 -39.44 -10.57 32.49
CA GLN A 424 -38.88 -10.19 31.19
C GLN A 424 -37.50 -10.83 30.97
N PRO A 425 -37.18 -11.30 29.74
CA PRO A 425 -35.92 -11.99 29.45
C PRO A 425 -34.71 -11.10 29.74
N TRP A 426 -33.59 -11.70 30.12
CA TRP A 426 -32.36 -10.96 30.44
C TRP A 426 -31.11 -11.75 30.10
N ILE A 427 -30.11 -11.07 29.52
CA ILE A 427 -28.82 -11.65 29.15
C ILE A 427 -27.78 -11.30 30.21
N LEU A 428 -27.20 -12.31 30.85
CA LEU A 428 -26.09 -12.16 31.81
C LEU A 428 -24.73 -12.16 31.12
N SER A 429 -24.52 -13.02 30.13
CA SER A 429 -23.25 -13.19 29.45
C SER A 429 -23.42 -13.86 28.09
N ILE A 430 -22.44 -13.63 27.21
CA ILE A 430 -22.30 -14.32 25.93
C ILE A 430 -20.93 -14.97 25.85
N ASN A 431 -20.81 -16.10 25.15
CA ASN A 431 -19.56 -16.78 24.92
C ASN A 431 -19.54 -17.42 23.51
N PRO A 432 -18.55 -17.09 22.66
CA PRO A 432 -17.54 -16.04 22.84
C PRO A 432 -18.12 -14.62 22.74
N THR A 433 -17.36 -13.61 23.19
CA THR A 433 -17.65 -12.17 22.97
C THR A 433 -17.04 -11.62 21.67
N GLU A 434 -16.14 -12.39 21.04
CA GLU A 434 -15.46 -12.06 19.79
C GLU A 434 -15.27 -13.36 18.99
N THR A 435 -15.72 -13.41 17.73
CA THR A 435 -15.65 -14.61 16.89
C THR A 435 -15.76 -14.28 15.39
N PHE A 436 -15.88 -15.28 14.51
CA PHE A 436 -16.07 -15.11 13.07
C PHE A 436 -17.56 -15.20 12.67
N ALA A 437 -17.94 -14.61 11.53
CA ALA A 437 -19.29 -14.75 10.99
C ALA A 437 -19.60 -16.23 10.64
N GLY A 438 -20.80 -16.71 10.94
CA GLY A 438 -21.18 -18.13 10.80
C GLY A 438 -20.89 -19.01 12.02
N GLU A 439 -20.21 -18.49 13.04
CA GLU A 439 -19.94 -19.22 14.28
C GLU A 439 -21.13 -19.19 15.25
N ARG A 440 -21.17 -20.17 16.17
CA ARG A 440 -22.21 -20.30 17.20
C ARG A 440 -21.85 -19.50 18.46
N ILE A 441 -22.79 -18.66 18.91
CA ILE A 441 -22.73 -17.95 20.20
C ILE A 441 -23.58 -18.70 21.23
N THR A 442 -23.06 -18.86 22.44
CA THR A 442 -23.83 -19.28 23.62
C THR A 442 -24.22 -18.07 24.44
N VAL A 443 -25.49 -17.97 24.80
CA VAL A 443 -26.03 -16.87 25.60
C VAL A 443 -26.56 -17.43 26.91
N ASN A 444 -26.09 -16.90 28.05
CA ASN A 444 -26.56 -17.27 29.37
C ASN A 444 -27.34 -16.11 29.99
N GLY A 445 -28.41 -16.40 30.73
CA GLY A 445 -29.33 -15.38 31.20
C GLY A 445 -30.46 -15.93 32.07
N HIS A 446 -31.63 -15.30 32.01
CA HIS A 446 -32.83 -15.68 32.74
C HIS A 446 -34.10 -15.45 31.91
N HIS A 447 -35.15 -16.21 32.24
CA HIS A 447 -36.49 -16.16 31.64
C HIS A 447 -36.50 -16.29 30.12
N PHE A 448 -35.58 -17.13 29.61
CA PHE A 448 -35.58 -17.52 28.22
C PHE A 448 -36.71 -18.52 27.95
N VAL A 449 -37.35 -18.39 26.78
CA VAL A 449 -38.43 -19.27 26.33
C VAL A 449 -38.11 -19.83 24.95
N PRO A 450 -38.65 -21.00 24.55
CA PRO A 450 -38.30 -21.63 23.27
C PRO A 450 -38.55 -20.77 22.04
N ASP A 451 -39.61 -19.95 22.06
CA ASP A 451 -40.11 -19.18 20.92
C ASP A 451 -39.58 -17.73 20.90
N MET A 452 -38.56 -17.39 21.68
CA MET A 452 -37.94 -16.06 21.62
C MET A 452 -36.91 -15.96 20.49
N GLU A 453 -36.65 -14.76 20.01
CA GLU A 453 -35.72 -14.51 18.90
C GLU A 453 -34.60 -13.55 19.33
N VAL A 454 -33.41 -13.73 18.74
CA VAL A 454 -32.33 -12.74 18.81
C VAL A 454 -32.60 -11.66 17.77
N VAL A 455 -32.68 -10.40 18.20
CA VAL A 455 -32.78 -9.23 17.32
C VAL A 455 -31.39 -8.62 17.18
N LEU A 456 -30.77 -8.83 16.02
CA LEU A 456 -29.42 -8.38 15.66
C LEU A 456 -29.49 -7.56 14.37
N MET A 457 -28.98 -6.32 14.37
CA MET A 457 -29.08 -5.38 13.24
C MET A 457 -30.54 -5.12 12.75
N GLY A 458 -31.55 -5.39 13.59
CA GLY A 458 -32.97 -5.32 13.22
C GLY A 458 -33.50 -6.56 12.47
N GLN A 459 -32.67 -7.59 12.28
CA GLN A 459 -33.08 -8.90 11.80
C GLN A 459 -33.35 -9.84 12.98
N GLN A 460 -34.45 -10.59 12.88
CA GLN A 460 -34.78 -11.70 13.79
C GLN A 460 -33.97 -12.95 13.42
N ILE A 461 -33.35 -13.57 14.41
CA ILE A 461 -32.53 -14.77 14.31
C ILE A 461 -33.08 -15.82 15.28
N ASN A 462 -33.45 -16.97 14.73
CA ASN A 462 -33.92 -18.12 15.51
C ASN A 462 -32.82 -18.62 16.45
N ILE A 463 -33.23 -19.05 17.63
CA ILE A 463 -32.35 -19.66 18.63
C ILE A 463 -32.43 -21.20 18.58
N ASP A 464 -31.34 -21.85 18.92
CA ASP A 464 -31.34 -23.20 19.48
C ASP A 464 -31.51 -23.06 21.00
N TYR A 465 -32.76 -23.10 21.47
CA TYR A 465 -33.10 -23.06 22.90
C TYR A 465 -32.60 -24.31 23.63
N ASN A 466 -31.96 -24.13 24.80
CA ASN A 466 -31.53 -25.24 25.66
C ASN A 466 -32.41 -25.32 26.91
N TYR A 467 -32.45 -24.26 27.72
CA TYR A 467 -33.30 -24.14 28.90
C TYR A 467 -33.49 -22.67 29.30
N ASP A 468 -34.24 -22.39 30.37
CA ASP A 468 -34.70 -21.06 30.81
C ASP A 468 -33.57 -20.05 31.12
N LYS A 469 -32.32 -20.51 31.12
CA LYS A 469 -31.12 -19.70 31.39
C LYS A 469 -30.03 -19.84 30.33
N GLN A 470 -30.25 -20.62 29.26
CA GLN A 470 -29.29 -20.74 28.17
C GLN A 470 -29.95 -21.04 26.83
N PHE A 471 -29.44 -20.39 25.78
CA PHE A 471 -29.68 -20.77 24.39
C PHE A 471 -28.39 -20.56 23.58
N THR A 472 -28.41 -20.97 22.32
CA THR A 472 -27.36 -20.64 21.35
C THR A 472 -27.97 -20.09 20.07
N PHE A 473 -27.21 -19.30 19.30
CA PHE A 473 -27.61 -18.86 17.96
C PHE A 473 -26.38 -18.79 17.05
N VAL A 474 -26.59 -18.69 15.73
CA VAL A 474 -25.50 -18.60 14.74
C VAL A 474 -25.47 -17.20 14.15
N LEU A 475 -24.28 -16.61 14.07
CA LEU A 475 -24.08 -15.30 13.45
C LEU A 475 -24.26 -15.37 11.92
N PRO A 476 -25.03 -14.47 11.28
CA PRO A 476 -25.09 -14.37 9.83
C PRO A 476 -23.71 -14.27 9.15
N ASN A 477 -23.54 -14.96 8.02
CA ASN A 477 -22.26 -15.12 7.32
C ASN A 477 -21.66 -13.83 6.71
N GLN A 478 -22.43 -12.73 6.65
CA GLN A 478 -22.04 -11.47 6.00
C GLN A 478 -22.06 -10.29 6.98
N MET A 479 -21.43 -10.46 8.14
CA MET A 479 -21.25 -9.39 9.14
C MET A 479 -19.78 -9.17 9.43
N TYR A 480 -19.42 -7.94 9.78
CA TYR A 480 -18.08 -7.56 10.22
C TYR A 480 -18.17 -6.49 11.30
N GLY A 481 -17.18 -6.43 12.18
CA GLY A 481 -17.10 -5.45 13.26
C GLY A 481 -18.04 -5.72 14.43
N LYS A 482 -18.30 -4.68 15.23
CA LYS A 482 -19.06 -4.77 16.49
C LYS A 482 -20.55 -4.52 16.31
N HIS A 483 -21.37 -5.43 16.83
CA HIS A 483 -22.82 -5.35 16.75
C HIS A 483 -23.48 -5.51 18.11
N GLN A 484 -24.55 -4.76 18.34
CA GLN A 484 -25.41 -4.89 19.50
C GLN A 484 -26.61 -5.79 19.16
N PHE A 485 -26.97 -6.69 20.06
CA PHE A 485 -28.19 -7.51 19.96
C PHE A 485 -28.92 -7.59 21.30
N HIS A 486 -30.20 -7.93 21.24
CA HIS A 486 -31.02 -8.30 22.40
C HIS A 486 -31.85 -9.53 22.04
N VAL A 487 -32.57 -10.10 23.01
CA VAL A 487 -33.65 -11.08 22.73
C VAL A 487 -35.01 -10.43 22.93
N GLU A 488 -35.98 -10.83 22.10
CA GLU A 488 -37.38 -10.45 22.22
C GLU A 488 -38.25 -11.72 22.39
N ASN A 489 -39.13 -11.73 23.40
CA ASN A 489 -40.05 -12.85 23.62
C ASN A 489 -41.31 -12.73 22.72
N PRO A 490 -42.12 -13.79 22.56
CA PRO A 490 -43.35 -13.76 21.75
C PRO A 490 -44.40 -12.70 22.14
N PHE A 491 -44.24 -12.08 23.31
CA PHE A 491 -45.12 -11.04 23.83
C PHE A 491 -44.60 -9.61 23.56
N GLY A 492 -43.49 -9.49 22.82
CA GLY A 492 -42.87 -8.21 22.45
C GLY A 492 -42.02 -7.58 23.56
N GLU A 493 -41.59 -8.37 24.55
CA GLU A 493 -40.72 -7.87 25.62
C GLU A 493 -39.25 -8.15 25.34
N GLN A 494 -38.44 -7.10 25.46
CA GLN A 494 -37.02 -7.11 25.11
C GLN A 494 -36.12 -7.22 26.34
N SER A 495 -34.98 -7.91 26.18
CA SER A 495 -33.89 -7.93 27.16
C SER A 495 -33.03 -6.66 27.13
N ASN A 496 -32.05 -6.58 28.02
CA ASN A 496 -30.86 -5.77 27.80
C ASN A 496 -30.13 -6.14 26.50
N THR A 497 -29.34 -5.19 25.99
CA THR A 497 -28.46 -5.38 24.84
C THR A 497 -27.08 -5.89 25.24
N MET A 498 -26.46 -6.69 24.36
CA MET A 498 -25.07 -7.16 24.47
C MET A 498 -24.30 -6.90 23.18
N GLU A 499 -23.00 -6.62 23.30
CA GLU A 499 -22.08 -6.46 22.16
C GLU A 499 -21.45 -7.79 21.77
N ILE A 500 -21.42 -8.09 20.47
CA ILE A 500 -20.60 -9.16 19.86
C ILE A 500 -19.66 -8.56 18.82
N ALA A 501 -18.38 -8.95 18.86
CA ALA A 501 -17.38 -8.54 17.88
C ALA A 501 -17.18 -9.62 16.80
N VAL A 502 -17.27 -9.24 15.53
CA VAL A 502 -17.15 -10.14 14.37
C VAL A 502 -15.85 -9.86 13.61
N ARG A 503 -14.89 -10.76 13.75
CA ARG A 503 -13.55 -10.69 13.16
C ARG A 503 -13.57 -11.03 11.67
N PRO A 504 -12.66 -10.46 10.86
CA PRO A 504 -12.34 -10.98 9.53
C PRO A 504 -11.79 -12.42 9.61
N TYR A 505 -11.87 -13.19 8.54
CA TYR A 505 -11.25 -14.53 8.46
C TYR A 505 -10.76 -14.80 7.04
N ILE A 506 -9.50 -15.17 6.87
CA ILE A 506 -8.88 -15.56 5.60
C ILE A 506 -9.09 -17.06 5.41
N THR A 507 -9.70 -17.46 4.29
CA THR A 507 -9.87 -18.88 3.93
C THR A 507 -8.74 -19.40 3.04
N GLU A 508 -8.31 -18.60 2.06
CA GLU A 508 -7.36 -19.04 1.03
C GLU A 508 -6.67 -17.87 0.32
N LEU A 509 -5.61 -18.21 -0.43
CA LEU A 509 -4.91 -17.31 -1.35
C LEU A 509 -5.18 -17.79 -2.78
N GLN A 510 -5.56 -16.86 -3.65
CA GLN A 510 -5.79 -17.12 -5.07
C GLN A 510 -4.88 -16.28 -5.98
N ARG A 511 -4.68 -16.80 -7.19
CA ARG A 511 -4.11 -16.10 -8.35
C ARG A 511 -4.90 -16.49 -9.58
N ASP A 512 -5.27 -15.52 -10.42
CA ASP A 512 -6.05 -15.76 -11.65
C ASP A 512 -7.33 -16.60 -11.43
N GLY A 513 -7.96 -16.45 -10.25
CA GLY A 513 -9.14 -17.21 -9.82
C GLY A 513 -8.86 -18.66 -9.40
N GLN A 514 -7.61 -19.07 -9.27
CA GLN A 514 -7.20 -20.41 -8.82
C GLN A 514 -6.49 -20.36 -7.46
N MET A 515 -6.80 -21.35 -6.63
CA MET A 515 -6.13 -21.63 -5.35
C MET A 515 -4.63 -21.82 -5.52
N VAL A 516 -3.82 -21.12 -4.72
CA VAL A 516 -2.35 -21.25 -4.72
C VAL A 516 -1.78 -21.28 -3.29
N GLU A 517 -0.86 -22.21 -3.03
CA GLU A 517 -0.11 -22.29 -1.77
C GLU A 517 1.18 -21.44 -1.78
N SER A 518 1.56 -20.92 -2.95
CA SER A 518 2.82 -20.21 -3.15
C SER A 518 2.70 -19.05 -4.17
N PHE A 519 3.60 -18.07 -4.04
CA PHE A 519 3.66 -16.90 -4.91
C PHE A 519 5.09 -16.35 -5.03
N ALA A 520 5.40 -15.59 -6.08
CA ALA A 520 6.67 -14.88 -6.25
C ALA A 520 6.50 -13.37 -6.02
N SER A 521 7.61 -12.67 -5.77
CA SER A 521 7.62 -11.20 -5.67
C SER A 521 7.27 -10.55 -7.02
N GLY A 522 6.40 -9.54 -7.00
CA GLY A 522 5.79 -8.94 -8.20
C GLY A 522 4.49 -9.61 -8.68
N ASP A 523 4.05 -10.72 -8.08
CA ASP A 523 2.79 -11.35 -8.49
C ASP A 523 1.57 -10.68 -7.86
N LYS A 524 0.51 -10.48 -8.64
CA LYS A 524 -0.81 -10.09 -8.12
C LYS A 524 -1.56 -11.31 -7.59
N VAL A 525 -2.12 -11.20 -6.39
CA VAL A 525 -2.88 -12.27 -5.72
C VAL A 525 -4.12 -11.73 -5.01
N SER A 526 -5.05 -12.61 -4.65
CA SER A 526 -6.24 -12.29 -3.86
C SER A 526 -6.26 -13.10 -2.56
N LEU A 527 -6.40 -12.43 -1.42
CA LEU A 527 -6.84 -13.07 -0.19
C LEU A 527 -8.36 -13.22 -0.23
N MET A 528 -8.82 -14.46 -0.20
CA MET A 528 -10.25 -14.78 -0.08
C MET A 528 -10.59 -15.04 1.38
N GLY A 529 -11.84 -14.76 1.76
CA GLY A 529 -12.28 -14.94 3.14
C GLY A 529 -13.71 -14.51 3.42
N ARG A 530 -13.94 -14.02 4.63
CA ARG A 530 -15.21 -13.49 5.12
C ARG A 530 -14.97 -12.32 6.07
N SER A 531 -15.97 -11.45 6.17
CA SER A 531 -16.02 -10.36 7.17
C SER A 531 -14.94 -9.29 7.00
N PHE A 532 -14.47 -9.07 5.77
CA PHE A 532 -13.61 -7.92 5.42
C PHE A 532 -14.48 -6.65 5.30
N ASP A 533 -14.08 -5.56 5.96
CA ASP A 533 -14.75 -4.26 5.81
C ASP A 533 -14.09 -3.40 4.71
N PRO A 534 -14.76 -2.37 4.16
CA PRO A 534 -14.20 -1.58 3.04
C PRO A 534 -12.89 -0.86 3.32
N ASP A 535 -12.56 -0.64 4.60
CA ASP A 535 -11.38 0.07 5.08
C ASP A 535 -10.33 -0.93 5.66
N SER A 536 -10.43 -2.22 5.30
CA SER A 536 -9.56 -3.28 5.78
C SER A 536 -8.14 -3.18 5.22
N SER A 537 -7.17 -3.32 6.12
CA SER A 537 -5.74 -3.35 5.81
C SER A 537 -5.19 -4.76 5.85
N VAL A 538 -4.21 -5.07 4.99
CA VAL A 538 -3.46 -6.33 5.05
C VAL A 538 -2.12 -6.07 5.73
N LEU A 539 -1.80 -6.90 6.72
CA LEU A 539 -0.48 -6.99 7.34
C LEU A 539 0.25 -8.20 6.78
N MET A 540 1.38 -7.96 6.11
CA MET A 540 2.28 -8.98 5.58
C MET A 540 3.52 -9.05 6.48
N ASN A 541 3.74 -10.21 7.12
CA ASN A 541 4.75 -10.42 8.16
C ASN A 541 4.69 -9.41 9.34
N GLY A 542 3.52 -8.80 9.56
CA GLY A 542 3.26 -7.81 10.62
C GLY A 542 3.27 -6.35 10.15
N GLU A 543 3.84 -6.06 8.98
CA GLU A 543 3.90 -4.72 8.40
C GLU A 543 2.76 -4.49 7.38
N PRO A 544 2.24 -3.26 7.21
CA PRO A 544 1.22 -2.97 6.20
C PRO A 544 1.69 -3.29 4.77
N ALA A 545 0.84 -3.95 3.99
CA ALA A 545 1.03 -4.19 2.56
C ALA A 545 0.08 -3.30 1.72
N GLU A 546 0.49 -2.97 0.50
CA GLU A 546 -0.41 -2.34 -0.47
C GLU A 546 -1.46 -3.36 -0.91
N ALA A 547 -2.73 -3.04 -0.66
CA ALA A 547 -3.85 -3.94 -0.86
C ALA A 547 -5.10 -3.15 -1.25
N ASN A 548 -5.88 -3.72 -2.16
CA ASN A 548 -7.10 -3.14 -2.70
C ASN A 548 -8.30 -3.99 -2.24
N TRP A 549 -9.19 -3.41 -1.44
CA TRP A 549 -10.45 -4.07 -1.08
C TRP A 549 -11.33 -4.23 -2.32
N VAL A 550 -11.81 -5.45 -2.58
CA VAL A 550 -12.70 -5.76 -3.70
C VAL A 550 -14.12 -6.03 -3.20
N SER A 551 -14.25 -6.81 -2.12
CA SER A 551 -15.54 -7.14 -1.52
C SER A 551 -15.38 -7.65 -0.07
N ASN A 552 -16.48 -7.89 0.63
CA ASN A 552 -16.47 -8.45 1.99
C ASN A 552 -15.89 -9.89 2.10
N ASN A 553 -15.54 -10.51 0.97
CA ASN A 553 -14.89 -11.81 0.86
C ASN A 553 -13.56 -11.81 0.09
N GLN A 554 -13.08 -10.66 -0.42
CA GLN A 554 -11.91 -10.58 -1.29
C GLN A 554 -11.13 -9.27 -1.10
N ILE A 555 -9.81 -9.39 -0.91
CA ILE A 555 -8.85 -8.29 -0.97
C ILE A 555 -7.73 -8.68 -1.96
N GLU A 556 -7.47 -7.84 -2.95
CA GLU A 556 -6.33 -7.98 -3.86
C GLU A 556 -5.06 -7.40 -3.24
N ILE A 557 -3.92 -8.04 -3.50
CA ILE A 557 -2.58 -7.60 -3.05
C ILE A 557 -1.65 -7.67 -4.26
N ASP A 558 -0.94 -6.58 -4.50
CA ASP A 558 0.14 -6.52 -5.47
C ASP A 558 1.45 -6.80 -4.69
N MET A 559 2.06 -7.98 -4.91
CA MET A 559 3.23 -8.37 -4.12
C MET A 559 4.43 -7.48 -4.44
N PRO A 560 5.14 -6.92 -3.44
CA PRO A 560 6.30 -6.08 -3.69
C PRO A 560 7.33 -6.76 -4.59
N GLU A 561 7.70 -6.05 -5.65
CA GLU A 561 8.80 -6.45 -6.52
C GLU A 561 10.14 -6.34 -5.79
N VAL A 562 11.04 -7.29 -6.05
CA VAL A 562 12.41 -7.27 -5.56
C VAL A 562 13.32 -7.27 -6.77
N MET A 563 14.16 -6.25 -6.94
CA MET A 563 15.21 -6.25 -7.96
C MET A 563 16.39 -7.11 -7.48
N GLY A 564 16.95 -7.95 -8.35
CA GLY A 564 17.99 -8.90 -8.00
C GLY A 564 17.41 -10.16 -7.35
N GLU A 565 18.09 -10.67 -6.32
CA GLU A 565 17.78 -11.97 -5.73
C GLU A 565 16.86 -11.85 -4.51
N ASP A 566 15.68 -12.48 -4.60
CA ASP A 566 14.82 -12.81 -3.47
C ASP A 566 14.97 -14.30 -3.14
N ALA A 567 15.46 -14.60 -1.93
CA ALA A 567 15.56 -15.98 -1.43
C ALA A 567 14.19 -16.64 -1.13
N GLY A 568 13.08 -15.92 -1.32
CA GLY A 568 11.74 -16.41 -1.05
C GLY A 568 11.47 -16.51 0.47
N GLY A 569 10.82 -17.59 0.88
CA GLY A 569 10.61 -17.96 2.28
C GLY A 569 9.14 -18.19 2.63
N THR A 570 8.78 -17.87 3.87
CA THR A 570 7.41 -18.02 4.39
C THR A 570 6.84 -16.65 4.70
N VAL A 571 5.64 -16.36 4.21
CA VAL A 571 4.95 -15.08 4.43
C VAL A 571 3.64 -15.31 5.15
N THR A 572 3.39 -14.53 6.19
CA THR A 572 2.16 -14.56 6.99
C THR A 572 1.31 -13.33 6.69
N PHE A 573 0.05 -13.56 6.34
CA PHE A 573 -0.97 -12.54 6.11
C PHE A 573 -1.94 -12.48 7.29
N VAL A 574 -2.32 -11.26 7.66
CA VAL A 574 -3.41 -10.98 8.60
C VAL A 574 -4.20 -9.80 8.04
N VAL A 575 -5.51 -9.94 7.89
CA VAL A 575 -6.40 -8.82 7.61
C VAL A 575 -6.75 -8.15 8.94
N GLN A 576 -6.62 -6.82 9.00
CA GLN A 576 -7.06 -5.98 10.10
C GLN A 576 -8.12 -5.00 9.60
N ASN A 577 -9.33 -5.14 10.13
CA ASN A 577 -10.47 -4.27 9.84
C ASN A 577 -10.29 -2.88 10.49
N SER A 578 -11.13 -1.93 10.08
CA SER A 578 -11.13 -0.53 10.56
C SER A 578 -11.31 -0.38 12.08
N ASP A 579 -12.00 -1.32 12.71
CA ASP A 579 -12.23 -1.36 14.17
C ASP A 579 -11.06 -1.98 14.96
N GLY A 580 -10.02 -2.45 14.27
CA GLY A 580 -8.83 -3.07 14.83
C GLY A 580 -8.92 -4.59 15.02
N LEU A 581 -10.05 -5.24 14.70
CA LEU A 581 -10.17 -6.69 14.77
C LEU A 581 -9.31 -7.36 13.69
N LYS A 582 -8.62 -8.44 14.08
CA LYS A 582 -7.66 -9.16 13.23
C LYS A 582 -8.15 -10.55 12.84
N SER A 583 -7.78 -11.01 11.65
CA SER A 583 -8.10 -12.35 11.19
C SER A 583 -7.33 -13.44 11.91
N ASN A 584 -7.54 -14.69 11.51
CA ASN A 584 -6.53 -15.72 11.60
C ASN A 584 -5.27 -15.31 10.84
N SER A 585 -4.11 -15.79 11.28
CA SER A 585 -2.90 -15.77 10.46
C SER A 585 -3.02 -16.81 9.35
N PHE A 586 -2.89 -16.38 8.10
CA PHE A 586 -2.79 -17.24 6.93
C PHE A 586 -1.34 -17.25 6.43
N THR A 587 -0.81 -18.40 6.04
CA THR A 587 0.61 -18.54 5.69
C THR A 587 0.77 -19.16 4.32
N ALA A 588 1.59 -18.54 3.47
CA ALA A 588 1.92 -19.04 2.13
C ALA A 588 3.45 -18.99 1.87
N LYS A 589 3.91 -19.80 0.92
CA LYS A 589 5.32 -19.88 0.52
C LYS A 589 5.63 -18.78 -0.50
N ARG A 590 6.55 -17.86 -0.18
CA ARG A 590 7.16 -17.01 -1.20
C ARG A 590 8.23 -17.83 -1.92
N LEU A 591 8.06 -18.02 -3.22
CA LEU A 591 9.02 -18.68 -4.10
C LEU A 591 10.26 -17.79 -4.28
N PRO A 592 11.48 -18.36 -4.33
CA PRO A 592 12.66 -17.59 -4.68
C PRO A 592 12.53 -17.04 -6.09
N THR A 593 13.03 -15.84 -6.27
CA THR A 593 12.92 -15.07 -7.50
C THR A 593 14.26 -14.41 -7.79
N LEU A 594 14.65 -14.37 -9.06
CA LEU A 594 15.82 -13.64 -9.51
C LEU A 594 15.37 -12.70 -10.64
N ASP A 595 15.37 -11.40 -10.37
CA ASP A 595 14.77 -10.36 -11.21
C ASP A 595 15.81 -9.40 -11.78
N SER A 596 15.67 -9.06 -13.06
CA SER A 596 16.60 -8.21 -13.80
C SER A 596 16.41 -6.69 -13.59
N GLY A 597 15.27 -6.28 -13.02
CA GLY A 597 14.78 -4.90 -13.02
C GLY A 597 14.12 -4.44 -14.33
N PHE A 598 14.16 -5.23 -15.41
CA PHE A 598 13.49 -4.90 -16.66
C PHE A 598 11.97 -5.10 -16.52
N ARG A 599 11.18 -4.08 -16.88
CA ARG A 599 9.72 -4.09 -16.88
C ARG A 599 9.18 -3.90 -18.30
N PRO A 600 8.46 -4.87 -18.89
CA PRO A 600 7.95 -4.78 -20.26
C PRO A 600 7.20 -3.47 -20.56
N SER A 601 6.31 -3.02 -19.67
CA SER A 601 5.50 -1.80 -19.82
C SER A 601 6.28 -0.48 -19.76
N ILE A 602 7.49 -0.47 -19.20
CA ILE A 602 8.32 0.74 -19.01
C ILE A 602 9.54 0.72 -19.96
N ASN A 603 10.07 -0.48 -20.23
CA ASN A 603 11.35 -0.69 -20.89
C ASN A 603 11.23 -1.40 -22.25
N GLY A 604 10.13 -2.12 -22.51
CA GLY A 604 9.81 -2.63 -23.83
C GLY A 604 9.20 -1.55 -24.74
N TYR A 605 9.13 -1.82 -26.04
CA TYR A 605 8.31 -1.03 -26.96
C TYR A 605 6.83 -1.40 -26.82
N ALA A 606 5.95 -0.40 -26.81
CA ALA A 606 4.50 -0.57 -26.71
C ALA A 606 3.81 -1.06 -28.00
N PHE A 607 4.57 -1.44 -29.04
CA PHE A 607 4.05 -1.84 -30.35
C PHE A 607 4.57 -3.22 -30.78
N HIS A 608 3.76 -3.95 -31.54
CA HIS A 608 4.13 -5.28 -32.03
C HIS A 608 5.29 -5.21 -33.04
N ASN A 609 6.15 -6.22 -32.98
CA ASN A 609 7.15 -6.55 -33.99
C ASN A 609 6.56 -6.56 -35.43
N PHE A 610 7.30 -5.99 -36.37
CA PHE A 610 6.89 -5.75 -37.76
C PHE A 610 7.97 -6.22 -38.76
N SER A 611 7.59 -6.45 -40.01
CA SER A 611 8.46 -7.05 -41.04
C SER A 611 9.03 -6.08 -42.08
N ALA A 612 8.44 -4.90 -42.28
CA ALA A 612 8.83 -3.97 -43.33
C ALA A 612 9.76 -2.84 -42.82
N GLY A 613 11.05 -3.14 -42.65
CA GLY A 613 12.09 -2.15 -42.38
C GLY A 613 12.43 -1.27 -43.60
N ASN A 614 13.33 -0.29 -43.43
CA ASN A 614 13.75 0.64 -44.49
C ASN A 614 15.24 0.50 -44.90
N PRO A 615 15.73 -0.73 -45.19
CA PRO A 615 17.15 -0.98 -45.39
C PRO A 615 17.68 -0.32 -46.67
N ASN A 616 18.79 0.37 -46.49
CA ASN A 616 19.45 1.19 -47.49
C ASN A 616 20.98 1.10 -47.34
N LEU A 617 21.74 1.79 -48.20
CA LEU A 617 23.19 1.67 -48.20
C LEU A 617 23.84 2.27 -46.93
N SER A 618 23.16 3.18 -46.24
CA SER A 618 23.59 3.71 -44.94
C SER A 618 23.48 2.64 -43.86
N THR A 619 22.29 2.04 -43.69
CA THR A 619 22.09 0.96 -42.69
C THR A 619 23.06 -0.19 -42.91
N PHE A 620 23.29 -0.59 -44.18
CA PHE A 620 24.25 -1.63 -44.55
C PHE A 620 25.71 -1.28 -44.19
N ARG A 621 26.11 -0.01 -44.42
CA ARG A 621 27.45 0.51 -44.06
C ARG A 621 27.65 0.67 -42.55
N GLU A 622 26.59 0.92 -41.81
CA GLU A 622 26.65 1.03 -40.35
C GLU A 622 26.65 -0.37 -39.69
N THR A 623 25.88 -1.31 -40.24
CA THR A 623 25.83 -2.71 -39.82
C THR A 623 27.21 -3.38 -39.84
N PHE A 624 27.93 -3.30 -40.97
CA PHE A 624 29.20 -4.02 -41.19
C PHE A 624 30.45 -3.11 -41.27
N GLY A 625 30.30 -1.83 -40.95
CA GLY A 625 31.37 -0.84 -41.03
C GLY A 625 31.65 -0.29 -42.43
N SER A 626 31.60 1.04 -42.57
CA SER A 626 31.73 1.73 -43.88
C SER A 626 33.02 1.38 -44.63
N ARG A 627 34.15 1.25 -43.93
CA ARG A 627 35.45 0.88 -44.52
C ARG A 627 35.45 -0.54 -45.08
N GLU A 628 34.79 -1.47 -44.38
CA GLU A 628 34.69 -2.86 -44.83
C GLU A 628 33.82 -2.95 -46.08
N ILE A 629 32.63 -2.32 -46.06
CA ILE A 629 31.73 -2.28 -47.22
C ILE A 629 32.41 -1.68 -48.46
N ILE A 630 33.15 -0.57 -48.32
CA ILE A 630 33.90 0.03 -49.45
C ILE A 630 34.98 -0.94 -49.95
N THR A 631 35.74 -1.55 -49.04
CA THR A 631 36.79 -2.51 -49.41
C THR A 631 36.21 -3.75 -50.10
N SER A 632 35.04 -4.21 -49.65
CA SER A 632 34.33 -5.36 -50.21
C SER A 632 33.70 -5.04 -51.56
N PHE A 633 33.16 -3.84 -51.79
CA PHE A 633 32.71 -3.44 -53.13
C PHE A 633 33.86 -3.32 -54.13
N VAL A 634 35.05 -2.85 -53.72
CA VAL A 634 36.22 -2.78 -54.60
C VAL A 634 36.79 -4.18 -54.91
N ARG A 635 36.89 -5.06 -53.91
CA ARG A 635 37.47 -6.39 -54.11
C ARG A 635 36.48 -7.40 -54.69
N TYR A 636 35.24 -7.36 -54.22
CA TYR A 636 34.21 -8.40 -54.39
C TYR A 636 32.85 -7.78 -54.80
N PRO A 637 32.76 -7.01 -55.90
CA PRO A 637 31.57 -6.20 -56.24
C PRO A 637 30.29 -7.02 -56.38
N VAL A 638 30.34 -8.15 -57.08
CA VAL A 638 29.18 -9.04 -57.30
C VAL A 638 28.66 -9.63 -56.00
N LEU A 639 29.54 -10.20 -55.17
CA LEU A 639 29.16 -10.83 -53.90
C LEU A 639 28.64 -9.80 -52.89
N THR A 640 29.26 -8.63 -52.83
CA THR A 640 28.81 -7.53 -51.95
C THR A 640 27.47 -6.95 -52.41
N GLY A 641 27.25 -6.82 -53.72
CA GLY A 641 25.97 -6.40 -54.30
C GLY A 641 24.84 -7.41 -54.06
N ALA A 642 25.10 -8.70 -54.28
CA ALA A 642 24.15 -9.77 -54.01
C ALA A 642 23.80 -9.87 -52.52
N PHE A 643 24.79 -9.76 -51.63
CA PHE A 643 24.56 -9.76 -50.19
C PHE A 643 23.83 -8.49 -49.71
N TYR A 644 24.08 -7.33 -50.31
CA TYR A 644 23.28 -6.12 -50.04
C TYR A 644 21.82 -6.29 -50.49
N ALA A 645 21.56 -6.93 -51.63
CA ALA A 645 20.21 -7.26 -52.07
C ALA A 645 19.52 -8.23 -51.09
N PHE A 646 20.22 -9.27 -50.62
CA PHE A 646 19.74 -10.18 -49.59
C PHE A 646 19.47 -9.47 -48.25
N TYR A 647 20.39 -8.63 -47.77
CA TYR A 647 20.23 -7.81 -46.56
C TYR A 647 18.96 -6.95 -46.62
N ARG A 648 18.71 -6.29 -47.77
CA ARG A 648 17.48 -5.51 -47.98
C ARG A 648 16.23 -6.39 -48.05
N TRP A 649 16.32 -7.58 -48.63
CA TRP A 649 15.22 -8.53 -48.63
C TRP A 649 14.91 -9.03 -47.21
N PHE A 650 15.93 -9.38 -46.44
CA PHE A 650 15.81 -9.88 -45.07
C PHE A 650 15.05 -8.90 -44.18
N LEU A 651 15.52 -7.64 -44.11
CA LEU A 651 14.91 -6.58 -43.28
C LEU A 651 13.57 -6.04 -43.83
N ARG A 652 13.15 -6.42 -45.04
CA ARG A 652 11.83 -6.07 -45.60
C ARG A 652 10.79 -7.17 -45.51
N ASN A 653 11.18 -8.37 -45.13
CA ASN A 653 10.32 -9.56 -45.17
C ASN A 653 10.34 -10.38 -43.86
N ASN A 654 11.14 -10.00 -42.86
CA ASN A 654 11.29 -10.73 -41.59
C ASN A 654 11.21 -9.77 -40.40
N GLY A 655 10.81 -10.29 -39.23
CA GLY A 655 10.56 -9.47 -38.04
C GLY A 655 11.82 -8.91 -37.39
N HIS A 656 11.75 -7.67 -36.90
CA HIS A 656 12.81 -6.93 -36.21
C HIS A 656 13.01 -7.32 -34.73
N CYS A 657 12.65 -8.54 -34.34
CA CYS A 657 12.62 -8.97 -32.95
C CYS A 657 13.97 -8.94 -32.21
N THR A 658 15.08 -9.22 -32.90
CA THR A 658 16.43 -9.08 -32.32
C THR A 658 16.79 -7.61 -32.16
N GLY A 659 16.47 -6.80 -33.18
CA GLY A 659 16.56 -5.34 -33.15
C GLY A 659 15.88 -4.78 -31.91
N MET A 660 14.57 -4.98 -31.81
CA MET A 660 13.74 -4.48 -30.72
C MET A 660 14.17 -5.00 -29.33
N SER A 661 14.56 -6.28 -29.21
CA SER A 661 15.05 -6.82 -27.94
C SER A 661 16.35 -6.16 -27.49
N ALA A 662 17.32 -6.04 -28.40
CA ALA A 662 18.63 -5.51 -28.06
C ALA A 662 18.58 -4.00 -27.78
N THR A 663 17.83 -3.22 -28.56
CA THR A 663 17.66 -1.78 -28.33
C THR A 663 16.83 -1.50 -27.07
N SER A 664 15.79 -2.29 -26.76
CA SER A 664 15.05 -2.17 -25.50
C SER A 664 15.95 -2.36 -24.29
N LEU A 665 16.76 -3.42 -24.31
CA LEU A 665 17.67 -3.75 -23.22
C LEU A 665 18.82 -2.74 -23.07
N GLN A 666 19.30 -2.17 -24.18
CA GLN A 666 20.27 -1.07 -24.17
C GLN A 666 19.67 0.22 -23.58
N ARG A 667 18.43 0.57 -23.97
CA ARG A 667 17.74 1.77 -23.50
C ARG A 667 17.39 1.68 -22.02
N PHE A 668 16.94 0.50 -21.55
CA PHE A 668 16.84 0.16 -20.13
C PHE A 668 18.15 0.44 -19.38
N HIS A 669 19.29 -0.09 -19.85
CA HIS A 669 20.56 0.13 -19.18
C HIS A 669 20.96 1.62 -19.14
N ASN A 670 20.67 2.36 -20.21
CA ASN A 670 20.94 3.79 -20.28
C ASN A 670 19.99 4.65 -19.41
N GLY A 671 19.07 4.04 -18.65
CA GLY A 671 18.07 4.75 -17.85
C GLY A 671 17.03 5.49 -18.70
N VAL A 672 16.89 5.11 -19.97
CA VAL A 672 15.95 5.71 -20.92
C VAL A 672 14.72 4.78 -21.00
N PRO A 673 13.59 5.09 -20.33
CA PRO A 673 12.37 4.34 -20.51
C PRO A 673 11.90 4.45 -21.97
N ASN A 674 11.30 3.39 -22.51
CA ASN A 674 10.82 3.33 -23.89
C ASN A 674 9.44 4.00 -24.01
N LEU A 675 9.40 5.30 -23.70
CA LEU A 675 8.21 6.15 -23.75
C LEU A 675 7.78 6.48 -25.19
N PHE A 676 7.60 5.48 -26.05
CA PHE A 676 7.04 5.65 -27.39
C PHE A 676 5.52 5.75 -27.33
N SER A 677 5.04 6.89 -26.82
CA SER A 677 3.63 7.29 -26.77
C SER A 677 3.08 7.82 -28.11
N GLU A 678 3.85 7.71 -29.21
CA GLU A 678 3.51 8.32 -30.51
C GLU A 678 2.94 7.31 -31.54
N GLY A 679 2.91 6.02 -31.19
CA GLY A 679 1.99 5.06 -31.81
C GLY A 679 0.63 5.11 -31.10
N PRO A 680 -0.49 4.82 -31.77
CA PRO A 680 -1.76 4.69 -31.08
C PRO A 680 -1.66 3.55 -30.05
N ASN A 681 -2.15 3.79 -28.83
CA ASN A 681 -2.40 2.77 -27.81
C ASN A 681 -3.56 1.85 -28.25
N THR A 682 -3.42 1.19 -29.39
CA THR A 682 -4.30 0.10 -29.83
C THR A 682 -3.76 -1.20 -29.27
N VAL A 683 -3.87 -1.31 -27.94
CA VAL A 683 -3.92 -2.60 -27.24
C VAL A 683 -5.02 -3.42 -27.92
N GLY A 684 -4.63 -4.42 -28.71
CA GLY A 684 -5.55 -5.23 -29.53
C GLY A 684 -5.55 -4.98 -31.05
N ALA A 685 -4.65 -4.16 -31.61
CA ALA A 685 -4.42 -4.17 -33.06
C ALA A 685 -3.69 -5.47 -33.48
N ASN A 686 -4.24 -6.20 -34.45
CA ASN A 686 -3.57 -7.39 -35.02
C ASN A 686 -2.17 -7.03 -35.54
N PRO A 687 -1.18 -7.95 -35.46
CA PRO A 687 0.19 -7.70 -35.91
C PRO A 687 0.22 -7.24 -37.37
N SER A 688 0.68 -6.00 -37.58
CA SER A 688 0.82 -5.37 -38.88
C SER A 688 2.17 -5.75 -39.51
N PRO A 689 2.23 -6.16 -40.79
CA PRO A 689 3.51 -6.32 -41.49
C PRO A 689 4.24 -4.98 -41.68
N GLN A 690 3.49 -3.87 -41.72
CA GLN A 690 4.00 -2.51 -41.83
C GLN A 690 4.39 -1.97 -40.46
N PRO A 691 5.48 -1.18 -40.38
CA PRO A 691 5.91 -0.58 -39.13
C PRO A 691 4.85 0.37 -38.56
N PRO A 692 4.80 0.53 -37.23
CA PRO A 692 4.06 1.62 -36.61
C PRO A 692 4.68 2.98 -36.97
N ASN A 693 3.99 4.07 -36.65
CA ASN A 693 4.50 5.43 -36.86
C ASN A 693 5.65 5.72 -35.89
N ILE A 694 6.87 5.38 -36.30
CA ILE A 694 8.13 5.63 -35.58
C ILE A 694 9.05 6.53 -36.41
N SER A 695 10.00 7.20 -35.75
CA SER A 695 10.94 8.10 -36.44
C SER A 695 11.92 7.33 -37.34
N ASP A 696 12.42 8.00 -38.38
CA ASP A 696 13.42 7.43 -39.30
C ASP A 696 14.70 7.02 -38.57
N GLU A 697 15.08 7.72 -37.49
CA GLU A 697 16.23 7.37 -36.66
C GLU A 697 16.01 6.05 -35.90
N LEU A 698 14.83 5.83 -35.30
CA LEU A 698 14.52 4.55 -34.64
C LEU A 698 14.42 3.42 -35.67
N MET A 699 13.81 3.68 -36.84
CA MET A 699 13.77 2.69 -37.92
C MET A 699 15.18 2.27 -38.34
N HIS A 700 16.08 3.24 -38.51
CA HIS A 700 17.48 3.00 -38.86
C HIS A 700 18.24 2.26 -37.74
N GLU A 701 18.04 2.61 -36.46
CA GLU A 701 18.60 1.89 -35.29
C GLU A 701 18.16 0.41 -35.27
N LEU A 702 16.88 0.14 -35.53
CA LEU A 702 16.31 -1.21 -35.58
C LEU A 702 16.78 -2.00 -36.81
N ASP A 703 16.83 -1.40 -38.01
CA ASP A 703 17.36 -1.99 -39.24
C ASP A 703 18.84 -2.38 -39.07
N VAL A 704 19.68 -1.49 -38.52
CA VAL A 704 21.09 -1.75 -38.26
C VAL A 704 21.24 -2.89 -37.25
N THR A 705 20.53 -2.83 -36.12
CA THR A 705 20.64 -3.82 -35.05
C THR A 705 20.16 -5.20 -35.51
N GLN A 706 19.01 -5.29 -36.18
CA GLN A 706 18.51 -6.54 -36.75
C GLN A 706 19.43 -7.05 -37.86
N GLY A 707 20.01 -6.15 -38.65
CA GLY A 707 20.95 -6.47 -39.73
C GLY A 707 22.24 -7.14 -39.25
N ARG A 708 22.71 -6.81 -38.04
CA ARG A 708 23.94 -7.37 -37.45
C ARG A 708 23.83 -8.89 -37.22
N VAL A 709 22.63 -9.45 -37.08
CA VAL A 709 22.40 -10.91 -37.02
C VAL A 709 22.94 -11.65 -38.26
N LEU A 710 23.03 -10.98 -39.41
CA LEU A 710 23.59 -11.53 -40.64
C LEU A 710 25.13 -11.48 -40.73
N SER A 711 25.82 -11.01 -39.67
CA SER A 711 27.28 -10.99 -39.60
C SER A 711 27.88 -12.37 -39.40
N ARG A 712 29.14 -12.54 -39.81
CA ARG A 712 29.90 -13.77 -39.54
C ARG A 712 29.91 -14.10 -38.05
N GLU A 713 30.19 -13.10 -37.22
CA GLU A 713 30.42 -13.25 -35.79
C GLU A 713 29.17 -13.78 -35.08
N LEU A 714 27.99 -13.22 -35.39
CA LEU A 714 26.74 -13.63 -34.76
C LEU A 714 26.19 -14.95 -35.35
N ILE A 715 26.34 -15.19 -36.66
CA ILE A 715 25.97 -16.49 -37.28
C ILE A 715 26.77 -17.63 -36.64
N ILE A 716 28.10 -17.49 -36.53
CA ILE A 716 28.96 -18.51 -35.91
C ILE A 716 28.63 -18.65 -34.41
N HIS A 717 28.44 -17.54 -33.70
CA HIS A 717 28.13 -17.54 -32.27
C HIS A 717 26.83 -18.27 -31.95
N TYR A 718 25.74 -17.97 -32.64
CA TYR A 718 24.46 -18.66 -32.44
C TYR A 718 24.50 -20.10 -32.92
N SER A 719 25.21 -20.39 -34.02
CA SER A 719 25.26 -21.76 -34.51
C SER A 719 26.10 -22.70 -33.63
N ASN A 720 27.20 -22.22 -33.04
CA ASN A 720 27.94 -22.99 -32.05
C ASN A 720 27.08 -23.36 -30.83
N GLN A 721 26.13 -22.50 -30.46
CA GLN A 721 25.14 -22.79 -29.42
C GLN A 721 24.06 -23.77 -29.90
N GLY A 722 23.55 -23.60 -31.12
CA GLY A 722 22.62 -24.54 -31.75
C GLY A 722 23.17 -25.97 -31.79
N ARG A 723 24.48 -26.13 -32.05
CA ARG A 723 25.16 -27.43 -32.09
C ARG A 723 25.16 -28.19 -30.77
N ALA A 724 25.11 -27.50 -29.63
CA ALA A 724 24.95 -28.14 -28.33
C ALA A 724 23.51 -28.62 -28.06
N GLY A 725 22.55 -28.27 -28.93
CA GLY A 725 21.19 -28.76 -28.87
C GLY A 725 20.54 -28.50 -27.51
N VAL A 726 19.87 -29.50 -26.95
CA VAL A 726 19.20 -29.36 -25.64
C VAL A 726 20.17 -29.11 -24.47
N ASP A 727 21.43 -29.57 -24.55
CA ASP A 727 22.44 -29.32 -23.51
C ASP A 727 22.77 -27.82 -23.38
N ARG A 728 22.45 -27.01 -24.40
CA ARG A 728 22.59 -25.56 -24.35
C ARG A 728 21.54 -24.87 -23.47
N VAL A 729 20.38 -25.49 -23.22
CA VAL A 729 19.25 -24.86 -22.51
C VAL A 729 19.68 -24.47 -21.09
N GLU A 730 20.15 -25.43 -20.28
CA GLU A 730 20.64 -25.13 -18.93
C GLU A 730 21.76 -24.10 -18.96
N GLN A 731 22.75 -24.27 -19.84
CA GLN A 731 23.88 -23.34 -19.93
C GLN A 731 23.42 -21.90 -20.20
N THR A 732 22.46 -21.70 -21.11
CA THR A 732 21.87 -20.39 -21.39
C THR A 732 21.14 -19.82 -20.17
N ILE A 733 20.37 -20.62 -19.43
CA ILE A 733 19.68 -20.14 -18.21
C ILE A 733 20.69 -19.76 -17.12
N ARG A 734 21.70 -20.60 -16.83
CA ARG A 734 22.73 -20.31 -15.81
C ARG A 734 23.57 -19.08 -16.15
N GLU A 735 23.82 -18.83 -17.43
CA GLU A 735 24.45 -17.58 -17.87
C GLU A 735 23.53 -16.37 -17.60
N ILE A 736 22.21 -16.46 -17.86
CA ILE A 736 21.22 -15.39 -17.55
C ILE A 736 21.14 -15.14 -16.03
N GLU A 737 21.09 -16.20 -15.21
CA GLU A 737 21.14 -16.05 -13.74
C GLU A 737 22.40 -15.28 -13.30
N THR A 738 23.53 -15.56 -13.96
CA THR A 738 24.81 -14.90 -13.66
C THR A 738 24.73 -13.40 -13.96
N ASP A 739 24.06 -12.98 -15.03
CA ASP A 739 23.86 -11.56 -15.31
C ASP A 739 22.93 -10.90 -14.29
N PHE A 740 21.84 -11.57 -13.91
CA PHE A 740 20.86 -11.01 -12.97
C PHE A 740 21.50 -10.83 -11.58
N ARG A 741 22.27 -11.82 -11.08
CA ARG A 741 23.00 -11.71 -9.81
C ARG A 741 24.12 -10.65 -9.83
N ASN A 742 24.77 -10.44 -10.97
CA ASN A 742 25.82 -9.41 -11.13
C ASN A 742 25.28 -8.01 -11.46
N GLY A 743 23.99 -7.89 -11.77
CA GLY A 743 23.37 -6.70 -12.35
C GLY A 743 23.59 -6.59 -13.86
N LEU A 744 22.55 -6.16 -14.58
CA LEU A 744 22.57 -5.98 -16.03
C LEU A 744 23.45 -4.78 -16.46
N GLY A 745 24.77 -4.98 -16.56
CA GLY A 745 25.70 -3.98 -17.10
C GLY A 745 25.55 -3.79 -18.63
N GLU A 746 25.84 -2.58 -19.15
CA GLU A 746 25.67 -2.16 -20.56
C GLU A 746 26.11 -3.20 -21.59
N ARG A 747 27.23 -3.87 -21.30
CA ARG A 747 27.90 -4.84 -22.16
C ARG A 747 27.66 -6.29 -21.74
N GLY A 748 27.13 -6.49 -20.54
CA GLY A 748 26.87 -7.79 -19.92
C GLY A 748 25.47 -8.32 -20.26
N ALA A 749 24.45 -7.46 -20.16
CA ALA A 749 23.04 -7.81 -20.37
C ALA A 749 22.80 -8.56 -21.68
N ARG A 750 21.86 -9.52 -21.71
CA ARG A 750 21.79 -10.53 -22.78
C ARG A 750 20.39 -10.66 -23.38
N VAL A 751 20.36 -10.81 -24.70
CA VAL A 751 19.15 -11.18 -25.44
C VAL A 751 19.06 -12.70 -25.50
N LEU A 752 17.86 -13.23 -25.27
CA LEU A 752 17.52 -14.65 -25.43
C LEU A 752 16.92 -14.86 -26.82
N CYS A 753 17.30 -15.93 -27.52
CA CYS A 753 16.81 -16.23 -28.85
C CYS A 753 16.48 -17.72 -29.01
N PHE A 754 15.30 -18.00 -29.54
CA PHE A 754 14.90 -19.33 -29.97
C PHE A 754 15.60 -19.66 -31.30
N ILE A 755 16.56 -20.57 -31.27
CA ILE A 755 17.38 -20.98 -32.43
C ILE A 755 17.19 -22.47 -32.73
N PRO A 756 17.40 -22.94 -33.97
CA PRO A 756 17.37 -24.36 -34.27
C PRO A 756 18.42 -25.14 -33.46
N SER A 757 18.03 -26.32 -32.96
CA SER A 757 18.93 -27.33 -32.38
C SER A 757 19.55 -28.16 -33.50
N GLY A 758 20.87 -28.20 -33.60
CA GLY A 758 21.60 -28.80 -34.72
C GLY A 758 22.78 -27.96 -35.17
N THR A 759 23.53 -28.40 -36.17
CA THR A 759 24.71 -27.68 -36.66
C THR A 759 24.37 -26.57 -37.66
N THR A 760 25.33 -25.67 -37.90
CA THR A 760 25.26 -24.61 -38.93
C THR A 760 24.90 -25.14 -40.30
N TRP A 761 25.39 -26.34 -40.57
CA TRP A 761 25.38 -26.98 -41.87
C TRP A 761 24.02 -27.62 -42.16
N ASP A 762 23.30 -28.05 -41.11
CA ASP A 762 21.91 -28.50 -41.19
C ASP A 762 20.99 -27.30 -41.51
N ILE A 763 21.22 -26.13 -40.89
CA ILE A 763 20.44 -24.89 -41.14
C ILE A 763 20.49 -24.42 -42.60
N ILE A 764 21.61 -24.67 -43.29
CA ILE A 764 21.85 -24.19 -44.66
C ILE A 764 21.44 -25.23 -45.71
N SER A 765 21.67 -26.52 -45.41
CA SER A 765 21.41 -27.63 -46.34
C SER A 765 19.99 -28.20 -46.28
N ASP A 766 19.28 -28.02 -45.16
CA ASP A 766 17.91 -28.47 -44.97
C ASP A 766 16.90 -27.30 -45.15
N PRO A 767 15.99 -27.34 -46.14
CA PRO A 767 14.96 -26.32 -46.32
C PRO A 767 14.03 -26.11 -45.11
N GLU A 768 13.83 -27.12 -44.26
CA GLU A 768 13.02 -27.07 -43.04
C GLU A 768 13.76 -26.27 -41.96
N ILE A 769 15.04 -26.57 -41.73
CA ILE A 769 15.87 -25.91 -40.71
C ILE A 769 16.22 -24.48 -41.16
N ARG A 770 16.43 -24.26 -42.46
CA ARG A 770 16.49 -22.92 -43.07
C ARG A 770 15.24 -22.11 -42.77
N ARG A 771 14.05 -22.72 -42.93
CA ARG A 771 12.76 -22.10 -42.59
C ARG A 771 12.61 -21.86 -41.08
N ALA A 772 13.16 -22.71 -40.23
CA ALA A 772 13.19 -22.53 -38.78
C ALA A 772 14.13 -21.38 -38.35
N PHE A 773 15.30 -21.22 -38.99
CA PHE A 773 16.21 -20.10 -38.76
C PHE A 773 15.62 -18.76 -39.21
N MET A 774 14.95 -18.71 -40.36
CA MET A 774 14.18 -17.52 -40.80
C MET A 774 13.01 -17.19 -39.87
N LYS A 775 12.58 -18.15 -39.04
CA LYS A 775 11.60 -17.98 -37.94
C LYS A 775 12.28 -17.92 -36.56
N SER A 776 13.60 -17.75 -36.48
CA SER A 776 14.24 -17.52 -35.19
C SER A 776 13.71 -16.22 -34.58
N HIS A 777 13.53 -16.23 -33.27
CA HIS A 777 12.85 -15.15 -32.58
C HIS A 777 13.59 -14.83 -31.27
N CYS A 778 13.70 -13.54 -30.95
CA CYS A 778 14.43 -13.07 -29.78
C CYS A 778 13.55 -12.24 -28.85
N VAL A 779 13.80 -12.42 -27.56
CA VAL A 779 13.07 -11.88 -26.41
C VAL A 779 14.07 -11.38 -25.35
N VAL A 780 13.62 -10.54 -24.42
CA VAL A 780 14.44 -10.08 -23.29
C VAL A 780 14.04 -10.87 -22.04
N PRO A 781 14.95 -11.62 -21.39
CA PRO A 781 14.65 -12.29 -20.12
C PRO A 781 14.46 -11.24 -19.01
N THR A 782 13.41 -11.38 -18.18
CA THR A 782 13.05 -10.38 -17.17
C THR A 782 13.16 -10.89 -15.73
N ARG A 783 12.66 -12.10 -15.43
CA ARG A 783 12.57 -12.65 -14.07
C ARG A 783 12.58 -14.18 -14.11
N ILE A 784 13.35 -14.83 -13.25
CA ILE A 784 13.29 -16.29 -13.03
C ILE A 784 12.55 -16.53 -11.71
N VAL A 785 11.54 -17.38 -11.73
CA VAL A 785 10.83 -17.88 -10.53
C VAL A 785 11.15 -19.36 -10.36
N TYR A 786 11.68 -19.72 -9.19
CA TYR A 786 12.08 -21.09 -8.87
C TYR A 786 10.98 -21.81 -8.08
N PRO A 787 10.77 -23.13 -8.25
CA PRO A 787 9.73 -23.87 -7.54
C PRO A 787 10.11 -24.15 -6.07
N ASP A 788 11.41 -24.12 -5.73
CA ASP A 788 11.97 -24.46 -4.43
C ASP A 788 13.08 -23.51 -3.98
N ALA A 789 13.45 -23.63 -2.70
CA ALA A 789 14.49 -22.83 -2.04
C ALA A 789 15.92 -23.19 -2.48
N GLU A 790 16.10 -24.29 -3.21
CA GLU A 790 17.39 -24.76 -3.74
C GLU A 790 17.69 -24.16 -5.12
N GLN A 791 16.73 -23.37 -5.67
CA GLN A 791 16.80 -22.75 -6.99
C GLN A 791 16.95 -23.81 -8.11
N SER A 792 16.20 -24.91 -8.00
CA SER A 792 16.07 -25.90 -9.06
C SER A 792 15.55 -25.27 -10.35
N LEU A 793 16.11 -25.68 -11.50
CA LEU A 793 15.61 -25.29 -12.81
C LEU A 793 14.50 -26.21 -13.33
N ASP A 794 14.33 -27.40 -12.76
CA ASP A 794 13.20 -28.28 -13.09
C ASP A 794 11.92 -27.72 -12.45
N GLY A 795 10.96 -27.30 -13.28
CA GLY A 795 9.74 -26.62 -12.86
C GLY A 795 9.89 -25.10 -12.68
N ALA A 796 11.05 -24.52 -13.02
CA ALA A 796 11.25 -23.07 -12.98
C ALA A 796 10.59 -22.35 -14.17
N ARG A 797 10.27 -21.06 -13.99
CA ARG A 797 9.71 -20.19 -15.03
C ARG A 797 10.63 -19.02 -15.31
N LEU A 798 11.09 -18.90 -16.54
CA LEU A 798 11.78 -17.70 -17.03
C LEU A 798 10.77 -16.77 -17.71
N TYR A 799 10.37 -15.70 -17.03
CA TYR A 799 9.58 -14.61 -17.60
C TYR A 799 10.40 -13.81 -18.62
N VAL A 800 9.74 -13.34 -19.67
CA VAL A 800 10.38 -12.58 -20.76
C VAL A 800 9.48 -11.45 -21.26
N TYR A 801 10.10 -10.39 -21.79
CA TYR A 801 9.45 -9.43 -22.68
C TYR A 801 9.47 -9.97 -24.12
N GLU A 802 8.28 -10.15 -24.69
CA GLU A 802 8.02 -10.70 -26.01
C GLU A 802 7.54 -9.60 -26.96
N ASN A 803 8.36 -9.24 -27.96
CA ASN A 803 8.09 -8.13 -28.88
C ASN A 803 6.86 -8.35 -29.78
N ASN A 804 6.39 -9.59 -29.95
CA ASN A 804 5.12 -9.89 -30.63
C ASN A 804 3.90 -9.73 -29.70
N ARG A 805 4.11 -9.55 -28.39
CA ARG A 805 3.08 -9.43 -27.33
C ARG A 805 3.46 -8.36 -26.28
N PRO A 806 3.76 -7.11 -26.68
CA PRO A 806 4.19 -6.05 -25.77
C PRO A 806 3.14 -5.68 -24.72
N GLU A 807 1.87 -6.06 -24.94
CA GLU A 807 0.75 -5.83 -24.02
C GLU A 807 0.71 -6.80 -22.82
N ARG A 808 1.65 -7.74 -22.71
CA ARG A 808 1.67 -8.81 -21.71
C ARG A 808 2.99 -8.83 -20.93
N GLU A 809 2.88 -8.83 -19.60
CA GLU A 809 4.04 -8.98 -18.69
C GLU A 809 4.12 -10.37 -18.06
N ASP A 810 3.04 -11.14 -18.16
CA ASP A 810 2.82 -12.47 -17.62
C ASP A 810 3.23 -13.58 -18.62
N LEU A 811 4.28 -13.36 -19.42
CA LEU A 811 4.75 -14.31 -20.42
C LEU A 811 6.02 -15.00 -19.94
N TRP A 812 6.04 -16.34 -19.96
CA TRP A 812 7.17 -17.12 -19.45
C TRP A 812 7.48 -18.38 -20.28
N ILE A 813 8.72 -18.80 -20.20
CA ILE A 813 9.22 -20.08 -20.68
C ILE A 813 9.22 -21.03 -19.49
N ASP A 814 8.48 -22.13 -19.59
CA ASP A 814 8.54 -23.22 -18.62
C ASP A 814 9.82 -24.04 -18.87
N LEU A 815 10.55 -24.34 -17.79
CA LEU A 815 11.75 -25.17 -17.78
C LEU A 815 11.41 -26.49 -17.08
N MET A 816 11.82 -27.62 -17.67
CA MET A 816 11.56 -28.95 -17.10
C MET A 816 12.68 -29.93 -17.40
N GLU A 817 13.02 -30.80 -16.46
CA GLU A 817 13.99 -31.86 -16.68
C GLU A 817 13.33 -33.06 -17.38
N VAL A 818 13.95 -33.52 -18.46
CA VAL A 818 13.53 -34.74 -19.19
C VAL A 818 14.76 -35.58 -19.44
N ASN A 819 14.79 -36.79 -18.88
CA ASN A 819 15.90 -37.75 -18.99
C ASN A 819 17.28 -37.20 -18.57
N GLY A 820 17.37 -36.41 -17.49
CA GLY A 820 18.64 -35.87 -16.99
C GLY A 820 19.15 -34.64 -17.75
N LYS A 821 18.29 -33.96 -18.51
CA LYS A 821 18.61 -32.76 -19.28
C LYS A 821 17.50 -31.72 -19.13
N LEU A 822 17.85 -30.44 -19.07
CA LEU A 822 16.87 -29.35 -19.01
C LEU A 822 16.28 -29.07 -20.40
N HIS A 823 14.97 -29.21 -20.54
CA HIS A 823 14.19 -28.83 -21.72
C HIS A 823 13.44 -27.51 -21.44
N PHE A 824 12.94 -26.88 -22.50
CA PHE A 824 12.06 -25.71 -22.39
C PHE A 824 10.82 -25.81 -23.28
N ALA A 825 9.76 -25.11 -22.89
CA ALA A 825 8.61 -24.81 -23.73
C ALA A 825 8.12 -23.37 -23.50
N ASN A 826 7.77 -22.66 -24.57
CA ASN A 826 7.15 -21.33 -24.44
C ASN A 826 5.62 -21.45 -24.24
N SER A 827 5.08 -20.87 -23.16
CA SER A 827 3.65 -21.01 -22.81
C SER A 827 2.71 -20.15 -23.67
N TYR A 828 3.26 -19.25 -24.50
CA TYR A 828 2.54 -18.09 -25.03
C TYR A 828 2.67 -17.86 -26.55
N SER A 829 3.01 -18.89 -27.35
CA SER A 829 3.27 -18.68 -28.79
C SER A 829 2.11 -18.00 -29.53
N SER A 830 2.42 -16.88 -30.18
CA SER A 830 1.52 -16.10 -31.02
C SER A 830 1.43 -16.59 -32.46
N THR A 831 2.13 -17.68 -32.81
CA THR A 831 2.19 -18.24 -34.17
C THR A 831 1.88 -19.73 -34.17
N ASN A 832 1.56 -20.29 -35.33
CA ASN A 832 1.42 -21.75 -35.54
C ASN A 832 2.72 -22.56 -35.31
N LEU A 833 3.77 -21.95 -34.75
CA LEU A 833 5.03 -22.58 -34.38
C LEU A 833 5.24 -22.40 -32.87
N HIS A 834 5.28 -23.49 -32.11
CA HIS A 834 5.65 -23.44 -30.69
C HIS A 834 7.17 -23.62 -30.57
N TYR A 835 7.87 -22.70 -29.90
CA TYR A 835 9.30 -22.82 -29.66
C TYR A 835 9.52 -23.70 -28.43
N THR A 836 9.91 -24.94 -28.66
CA THR A 836 10.14 -25.94 -27.62
C THR A 836 11.33 -26.82 -27.99
N SER A 837 11.97 -27.44 -27.00
CA SER A 837 12.99 -28.47 -27.25
C SER A 837 12.46 -29.66 -28.07
N ALA A 838 11.17 -30.00 -27.92
CA ALA A 838 10.51 -31.07 -28.66
C ALA A 838 10.34 -30.74 -30.16
N ASN A 839 10.22 -29.46 -30.52
CA ASN A 839 10.07 -28.99 -31.89
C ASN A 839 11.41 -28.65 -32.57
N GLY A 840 12.54 -29.17 -32.04
CA GLY A 840 13.86 -28.99 -32.64
C GLY A 840 14.49 -27.60 -32.40
N PHE A 841 14.08 -26.87 -31.35
CA PHE A 841 14.71 -25.61 -30.95
C PHE A 841 15.59 -25.76 -29.71
N THR A 842 16.53 -24.84 -29.54
CA THR A 842 17.27 -24.61 -28.30
C THR A 842 17.33 -23.12 -27.98
N LEU A 843 17.77 -22.79 -26.75
CA LEU A 843 17.91 -21.43 -26.26
C LEU A 843 19.31 -20.90 -26.55
N GLY A 844 19.43 -20.04 -27.55
CA GLY A 844 20.64 -19.27 -27.84
C GLY A 844 20.63 -17.93 -27.13
N THR A 845 21.80 -17.36 -26.86
CA THR A 845 21.90 -16.04 -26.21
C THR A 845 23.17 -15.29 -26.56
N ALA A 846 23.10 -13.96 -26.61
CA ALA A 846 24.24 -13.08 -26.84
C ALA A 846 24.14 -11.83 -25.95
N THR A 847 25.30 -11.38 -25.45
CA THR A 847 25.39 -10.12 -24.70
C THR A 847 25.17 -8.92 -25.63
N LEU A 848 24.73 -7.79 -25.08
CA LEU A 848 24.67 -6.51 -25.78
C LEU A 848 26.03 -6.12 -26.35
N LYS A 849 27.15 -6.51 -25.70
CA LYS A 849 28.48 -6.37 -26.30
C LYS A 849 28.56 -7.04 -27.69
N LYS A 850 28.19 -8.31 -27.80
CA LYS A 850 28.20 -9.02 -29.10
C LYS A 850 27.14 -8.49 -30.06
N GLN A 851 25.94 -8.16 -29.57
CA GLN A 851 24.84 -7.71 -30.42
C GLN A 851 25.05 -6.31 -30.99
N LEU A 852 25.60 -5.37 -30.20
CA LEU A 852 25.62 -3.93 -30.52
C LEU A 852 27.03 -3.33 -30.64
N PHE A 853 27.96 -3.71 -29.77
CA PHE A 853 29.18 -2.94 -29.53
C PHE A 853 30.47 -3.51 -30.12
N ASP A 854 30.56 -4.83 -30.31
CA ASP A 854 31.70 -5.45 -30.98
C ASP A 854 31.66 -5.16 -32.49
N ASP A 855 32.81 -4.97 -33.13
CA ASP A 855 32.89 -4.86 -34.59
C ASP A 855 32.43 -6.17 -35.24
N VAL A 856 31.62 -6.09 -36.29
CA VAL A 856 31.10 -7.24 -37.03
C VAL A 856 31.36 -7.10 -38.52
N SER A 857 31.60 -8.24 -39.18
CA SER A 857 31.96 -8.33 -40.59
C SER A 857 30.86 -8.96 -41.44
N LEU A 858 30.87 -8.65 -42.73
CA LEU A 858 30.21 -9.44 -43.76
C LEU A 858 30.60 -10.93 -43.61
N PRO A 859 29.70 -11.88 -43.94
CA PRO A 859 29.97 -13.31 -43.77
C PRO A 859 31.18 -13.86 -44.55
N PHE A 860 31.73 -13.08 -45.50
CA PHE A 860 32.82 -13.46 -46.42
C PHE A 860 34.02 -12.48 -46.44
N SER A 861 34.15 -11.59 -45.45
CA SER A 861 35.24 -10.58 -45.35
C SER A 861 36.14 -10.80 -44.11
N GLY A 862 37.04 -9.86 -43.77
CA GLY A 862 37.73 -9.82 -42.46
C GLY A 862 39.15 -10.38 -42.41
N VAL A 863 39.85 -10.18 -41.29
CA VAL A 863 41.31 -10.47 -41.16
C VAL A 863 41.64 -11.97 -41.12
N ASN A 864 40.71 -12.80 -40.61
CA ASN A 864 40.83 -14.26 -40.67
C ASN A 864 40.31 -14.83 -42.01
N ALA A 865 39.72 -14.01 -42.90
CA ALA A 865 39.63 -14.33 -44.33
C ALA A 865 40.98 -14.01 -45.01
N GLN A 866 42.07 -14.57 -44.44
CA GLN A 866 43.44 -14.51 -45.00
C GLN A 866 43.56 -15.24 -46.35
N VAL A 867 42.50 -15.97 -46.71
CA VAL A 867 42.19 -16.47 -48.05
C VAL A 867 41.14 -15.50 -48.62
N GLY A 868 41.56 -14.46 -49.36
CA GLY A 868 40.62 -13.53 -50.01
C GLY A 868 39.96 -14.17 -51.24
N LEU A 869 39.03 -13.50 -51.95
CA LEU A 869 38.57 -14.04 -53.26
C LEU A 869 39.70 -14.12 -54.29
N GLY A 870 40.88 -13.51 -54.05
CA GLY A 870 42.12 -13.82 -54.77
C GLY A 870 42.56 -15.30 -54.72
N SER A 871 41.87 -16.11 -53.91
CA SER A 871 42.13 -17.52 -53.64
C SER A 871 40.85 -18.38 -53.69
N PHE A 872 39.77 -17.87 -54.32
CA PHE A 872 38.56 -18.65 -54.64
C PHE A 872 38.11 -18.43 -56.09
N VAL A 873 37.82 -19.52 -56.79
CA VAL A 873 37.03 -19.53 -58.02
C VAL A 873 35.56 -19.35 -57.65
N MET A 874 34.87 -18.42 -58.30
CA MET A 874 33.43 -18.22 -58.18
C MET A 874 32.71 -19.09 -59.20
N GLU A 875 31.89 -20.02 -58.72
CA GLU A 875 31.14 -21.00 -59.50
C GLU A 875 29.65 -20.68 -59.33
N LEU A 876 28.98 -20.21 -60.38
CA LEU A 876 27.58 -19.81 -60.40
C LEU A 876 26.80 -20.68 -61.40
N ILE A 877 25.60 -21.10 -61.03
CA ILE A 877 24.63 -21.66 -61.98
C ILE A 877 23.24 -21.02 -61.84
N LEU A 878 22.53 -20.85 -62.94
CA LEU A 878 21.16 -20.33 -62.94
C LEU A 878 20.17 -21.47 -63.07
N SER A 879 19.06 -21.36 -62.33
CA SER A 879 17.91 -22.27 -62.36
C SER A 879 17.43 -22.47 -63.80
N PRO A 880 17.05 -23.69 -64.22
CA PRO A 880 16.61 -24.83 -63.41
C PRO A 880 17.65 -25.92 -63.16
N ALA A 881 18.95 -25.62 -63.28
CA ALA A 881 20.01 -26.55 -62.88
C ALA A 881 20.62 -26.19 -61.50
N ARG A 882 21.29 -27.19 -60.91
CA ARG A 882 22.18 -27.11 -59.74
C ARG A 882 23.57 -27.62 -60.12
N ILE A 883 24.58 -27.38 -59.29
CA ILE A 883 25.96 -27.84 -59.51
C ILE A 883 26.44 -28.69 -58.33
N SER A 884 27.18 -29.76 -58.62
CA SER A 884 27.96 -30.54 -57.66
C SER A 884 29.42 -30.57 -58.10
N ILE A 885 30.33 -30.17 -57.23
CA ILE A 885 31.78 -30.25 -57.44
C ILE A 885 32.31 -31.40 -56.58
N GLU A 886 33.07 -32.31 -57.20
CA GLU A 886 33.72 -33.44 -56.54
C GLU A 886 35.23 -33.39 -56.75
N THR A 887 35.98 -33.89 -55.77
CA THR A 887 37.45 -33.96 -55.71
C THR A 887 37.95 -35.39 -55.81
N ASP A 888 39.25 -35.57 -56.05
CA ASP A 888 39.87 -36.90 -56.09
C ASP A 888 39.85 -37.63 -54.73
N ASP A 889 39.85 -36.91 -53.60
CA ASP A 889 39.70 -37.47 -52.25
C ASP A 889 38.23 -37.66 -51.82
N GLY A 890 37.27 -37.41 -52.72
CA GLY A 890 35.85 -37.70 -52.52
C GLY A 890 35.06 -36.64 -51.75
N LYS A 891 35.67 -35.48 -51.45
CA LYS A 891 34.96 -34.32 -50.89
C LYS A 891 34.02 -33.71 -51.92
N VAL A 892 32.87 -33.23 -51.46
CA VAL A 892 31.78 -32.71 -52.31
C VAL A 892 31.39 -31.30 -51.86
N LEU A 893 31.29 -30.39 -52.84
CA LEU A 893 30.85 -29.01 -52.66
C LEU A 893 29.77 -28.71 -53.70
N GLY A 894 28.53 -28.53 -53.28
CA GLY A 894 27.37 -28.45 -54.20
C GLY A 894 26.30 -29.50 -53.94
N TYR A 895 25.34 -29.66 -54.85
CA TYR A 895 24.11 -30.42 -54.64
C TYR A 895 24.22 -31.87 -55.14
N LYS A 896 24.24 -32.83 -54.23
CA LYS A 896 24.42 -34.26 -54.53
C LYS A 896 23.55 -35.11 -53.61
N ASP A 897 23.02 -36.21 -54.13
CA ASP A 897 22.20 -37.18 -53.37
C ASP A 897 21.00 -36.53 -52.62
N GLY A 898 20.37 -35.55 -53.26
CA GLY A 898 19.17 -34.87 -52.74
C GLY A 898 19.45 -33.71 -51.76
N LYS A 899 20.70 -33.45 -51.39
CA LYS A 899 21.09 -32.45 -50.38
C LYS A 899 22.25 -31.55 -50.82
N MET A 900 22.39 -30.42 -50.13
CA MET A 900 23.53 -29.50 -50.29
C MET A 900 24.73 -30.02 -49.49
N HIS A 901 25.91 -30.11 -50.09
CA HIS A 901 27.17 -30.45 -49.42
C HIS A 901 28.11 -29.25 -49.43
N SER A 902 28.85 -29.05 -48.34
CA SER A 902 29.91 -28.05 -48.24
C SER A 902 31.07 -28.63 -47.43
N ASP A 903 32.29 -28.46 -47.91
CA ASP A 903 33.52 -28.87 -47.24
C ASP A 903 34.49 -27.68 -47.21
N PRO A 904 34.87 -27.15 -46.02
CA PRO A 904 35.70 -25.95 -45.91
C PRO A 904 37.14 -26.12 -46.43
N ASP A 905 37.63 -27.36 -46.60
CA ASP A 905 38.90 -27.61 -47.27
C ASP A 905 38.79 -27.48 -48.80
N LEU A 906 37.58 -27.56 -49.34
CA LEU A 906 37.26 -27.47 -50.77
C LEU A 906 36.70 -26.09 -51.15
N GLY A 907 35.90 -25.46 -50.28
CA GLY A 907 35.29 -24.16 -50.51
C GLY A 907 34.02 -23.92 -49.69
N TYR A 908 33.21 -22.97 -50.14
CA TYR A 908 31.99 -22.56 -49.45
C TYR A 908 30.81 -22.49 -50.41
N VAL A 909 29.67 -23.09 -50.06
CA VAL A 909 28.39 -22.77 -50.72
C VAL A 909 27.85 -21.46 -50.14
N CYS A 910 27.29 -20.59 -50.97
CA CYS A 910 26.57 -19.41 -50.50
C CYS A 910 25.34 -19.86 -49.69
N PRO A 911 25.19 -19.48 -48.42
CA PRO A 911 24.11 -20.02 -47.56
C PRO A 911 22.67 -19.75 -48.05
N TRP A 912 22.51 -18.80 -48.98
CA TRP A 912 21.22 -18.26 -49.41
C TRP A 912 20.97 -18.41 -50.92
N LEU A 913 21.93 -18.98 -51.66
CA LEU A 913 21.86 -19.22 -53.09
C LEU A 913 22.38 -20.65 -53.36
N GLU A 914 21.46 -21.60 -53.53
CA GLU A 914 21.76 -23.05 -53.74
C GLU A 914 22.70 -23.34 -54.93
N ASN A 915 22.91 -22.33 -55.76
CA ASN A 915 23.66 -22.39 -57.01
C ASN A 915 24.88 -21.46 -57.07
N TYR A 916 25.30 -20.86 -55.96
CA TYR A 916 26.49 -20.00 -55.90
C TYR A 916 27.53 -20.62 -54.96
N ILE A 917 28.70 -20.91 -55.49
CA ILE A 917 29.79 -21.61 -54.79
C ILE A 917 31.08 -20.80 -54.92
N LEU A 918 31.84 -20.75 -53.82
CA LEU A 918 33.20 -20.23 -53.75
C LEU A 918 34.14 -21.42 -53.58
N LEU A 919 34.60 -21.99 -54.68
CA LEU A 919 35.56 -23.07 -54.73
C LEU A 919 36.96 -22.52 -54.42
N ARG A 920 37.75 -23.18 -53.56
CA ARG A 920 39.14 -22.74 -53.32
C ARG A 920 39.99 -22.87 -54.57
N ASN A 921 40.88 -21.91 -54.80
CA ASN A 921 41.71 -21.91 -56.01
C ASN A 921 42.81 -22.99 -56.01
N ASP A 922 43.12 -23.58 -54.85
CA ASP A 922 44.05 -24.71 -54.71
C ASP A 922 43.34 -26.08 -54.69
N ALA A 923 42.00 -26.12 -54.88
CA ALA A 923 41.21 -27.34 -54.87
C ALA A 923 41.45 -28.23 -56.10
N LYS A 924 41.72 -29.51 -55.88
CA LYS A 924 41.83 -30.53 -56.94
C LYS A 924 40.46 -31.08 -57.33
N VAL A 925 39.76 -30.31 -58.17
CA VAL A 925 38.46 -30.69 -58.72
C VAL A 925 38.61 -31.79 -59.76
N LYS A 926 37.98 -32.92 -59.48
CA LYS A 926 37.84 -34.07 -60.36
C LYS A 926 36.69 -33.91 -61.34
N GLU A 927 35.58 -33.33 -60.89
CA GLU A 927 34.36 -33.18 -61.70
C GLU A 927 33.50 -32.01 -61.22
N ARG A 928 32.93 -31.24 -62.16
CA ARG A 928 31.79 -30.36 -61.91
C ARG A 928 30.58 -30.92 -62.66
N ALA A 929 29.63 -31.50 -61.94
CA ALA A 929 28.41 -32.06 -62.49
C ALA A 929 27.28 -31.02 -62.43
N ILE A 930 26.68 -30.72 -63.59
CA ILE A 930 25.50 -29.89 -63.73
C ILE A 930 24.27 -30.80 -63.68
N VAL A 931 23.46 -30.63 -62.65
CA VAL A 931 22.33 -31.50 -62.29
C VAL A 931 21.04 -30.72 -62.49
N GLY A 932 20.27 -31.08 -63.50
CA GLY A 932 18.96 -30.48 -63.75
C GLY A 932 17.93 -30.83 -62.66
N ASN A 933 17.14 -29.83 -62.26
CA ASN A 933 16.11 -29.92 -61.23
C ASN A 933 14.69 -29.70 -61.81
N ASP A 934 14.57 -28.93 -62.89
CA ASP A 934 13.32 -28.68 -63.64
C ASP A 934 13.65 -28.44 -65.14
N THR A 935 12.63 -28.17 -65.96
CA THR A 935 12.75 -27.95 -67.41
C THR A 935 12.94 -26.48 -67.76
N GLY A 936 13.87 -26.17 -68.66
CA GLY A 936 14.14 -24.78 -69.10
C GLY A 936 15.53 -24.67 -69.72
N THR A 937 16.20 -23.53 -69.56
CA THR A 937 17.62 -23.37 -69.91
C THR A 937 18.44 -23.01 -68.67
N TYR A 938 19.64 -23.57 -68.53
CA TYR A 938 20.59 -23.17 -67.49
C TYR A 938 21.68 -22.27 -68.07
N THR A 939 22.26 -21.43 -67.21
CA THR A 939 23.52 -20.75 -67.49
C THR A 939 24.49 -21.08 -66.35
N TYR A 940 25.66 -21.61 -66.68
CA TYR A 940 26.74 -21.89 -65.73
C TYR A 940 27.90 -20.93 -65.99
N MET A 941 28.56 -20.46 -64.94
CA MET A 941 29.65 -19.48 -65.02
C MET A 941 30.70 -19.79 -63.96
N SER A 942 31.96 -19.86 -64.37
CA SER A 942 33.13 -19.97 -63.49
C SER A 942 34.05 -18.79 -63.70
N ILE A 943 34.27 -17.98 -62.67
CA ILE A 943 35.16 -16.80 -62.69
C ILE A 943 36.36 -17.08 -61.79
N HIS A 944 37.56 -17.09 -62.37
CA HIS A 944 38.80 -17.31 -61.64
C HIS A 944 39.49 -15.96 -61.29
N PRO A 945 40.25 -15.87 -60.17
CA PRO A 945 40.79 -14.60 -59.68
C PRO A 945 41.81 -13.88 -60.58
N ASN A 946 42.30 -14.52 -61.65
CA ASN A 946 43.19 -13.89 -62.64
C ASN A 946 42.47 -13.02 -63.68
N GLY A 947 41.15 -12.83 -63.57
CA GLY A 947 40.37 -12.07 -64.54
C GLY A 947 39.86 -12.91 -65.73
N ARG A 948 40.03 -14.23 -65.71
CA ARG A 948 39.49 -15.16 -66.71
C ARG A 948 38.18 -15.79 -66.25
N SER A 949 37.24 -15.96 -67.18
CA SER A 949 35.94 -16.59 -66.92
C SER A 949 35.54 -17.56 -68.02
N PHE A 950 34.85 -18.64 -67.63
CA PHE A 950 34.18 -19.60 -68.49
C PHE A 950 32.68 -19.51 -68.26
N THR A 951 31.85 -19.56 -69.31
CA THR A 951 30.39 -19.56 -69.20
C THR A 951 29.78 -20.54 -70.20
N ILE A 952 28.84 -21.37 -69.76
CA ILE A 952 27.89 -22.07 -70.63
C ILE A 952 26.60 -21.27 -70.57
N LYS A 953 26.16 -20.69 -71.69
CA LYS A 953 24.99 -19.81 -71.72
C LYS A 953 23.79 -20.45 -72.41
N ASP A 954 22.63 -20.32 -71.77
CA ASP A 954 21.31 -20.70 -72.29
C ASP A 954 21.22 -22.16 -72.79
N ALA A 955 21.89 -23.10 -72.11
CA ALA A 955 21.90 -24.51 -72.48
C ALA A 955 20.64 -25.25 -71.99
N ASP A 956 20.06 -26.11 -72.84
CA ASP A 956 18.82 -26.83 -72.52
C ASP A 956 18.95 -27.70 -71.26
N CYS A 957 17.91 -27.67 -70.43
CA CYS A 957 17.86 -28.31 -69.13
C CYS A 957 16.56 -29.10 -68.93
N THR A 958 16.70 -30.28 -68.32
CA THR A 958 15.64 -31.23 -67.95
C THR A 958 15.96 -31.78 -66.56
N SER A 959 14.99 -32.36 -65.84
CA SER A 959 15.28 -33.02 -64.54
C SER A 959 16.25 -34.22 -64.65
N THR A 960 16.44 -34.75 -65.87
CA THR A 960 17.40 -35.82 -66.21
C THR A 960 18.77 -35.31 -66.66
N THR A 961 18.95 -34.01 -66.93
CA THR A 961 20.24 -33.41 -67.32
C THR A 961 21.34 -33.68 -66.28
N ARG A 962 22.48 -34.21 -66.74
CA ARG A 962 23.67 -34.55 -65.93
C ARG A 962 24.96 -34.22 -66.69
N ASP A 963 25.07 -32.98 -67.15
CA ASP A 963 26.21 -32.53 -67.96
C ASP A 963 27.46 -32.39 -67.07
N LYS A 964 28.65 -32.54 -67.65
CA LYS A 964 29.93 -32.41 -66.93
C LYS A 964 30.75 -31.26 -67.47
N VAL A 965 31.40 -30.55 -66.57
CA VAL A 965 32.38 -29.50 -66.87
C VAL A 965 33.69 -29.84 -66.18
N LEU A 966 34.77 -29.87 -66.95
CA LEU A 966 36.13 -29.97 -66.43
C LEU A 966 36.85 -28.67 -66.78
N ILE A 967 37.47 -28.05 -65.78
CA ILE A 967 38.34 -26.88 -65.94
C ILE A 967 39.65 -27.23 -65.26
N ASP A 968 40.76 -26.96 -65.93
CA ASP A 968 42.10 -27.27 -65.45
C ASP A 968 42.60 -26.28 -64.39
N ASP A 969 43.65 -26.68 -63.65
CA ASP A 969 44.25 -25.88 -62.58
C ASP A 969 44.77 -24.50 -63.06
N ALA A 970 45.15 -24.36 -64.34
CA ALA A 970 45.64 -23.09 -64.89
C ALA A 970 44.53 -22.20 -65.44
N PHE A 971 43.27 -22.65 -65.44
CA PHE A 971 42.15 -22.00 -66.12
C PHE A 971 42.42 -21.73 -67.62
N GLN A 972 43.24 -22.57 -68.25
CA GLN A 972 43.57 -22.54 -69.68
C GLN A 972 42.65 -23.43 -70.52
N LYS A 973 41.85 -24.30 -69.91
CA LYS A 973 41.11 -25.34 -70.63
C LYS A 973 39.75 -25.58 -70.00
N MET A 974 38.73 -25.63 -70.85
CA MET A 974 37.39 -26.07 -70.49
C MET A 974 36.98 -27.25 -71.37
N GLU A 975 36.56 -28.35 -70.76
CA GLU A 975 35.91 -29.46 -71.44
C GLU A 975 34.48 -29.58 -70.94
N VAL A 976 33.53 -29.66 -71.88
CA VAL A 976 32.10 -29.80 -71.60
C VAL A 976 31.60 -31.08 -72.25
N ILE A 977 31.00 -31.97 -71.46
CA ILE A 977 30.42 -33.24 -71.90
C ILE A 977 28.93 -33.21 -71.58
N VAL A 978 28.07 -33.34 -72.59
CA VAL A 978 26.61 -33.27 -72.39
C VAL A 978 26.00 -34.65 -72.24
N LYS A 979 25.04 -34.81 -71.33
CA LYS A 979 24.35 -36.09 -71.14
C LYS A 979 23.17 -36.29 -72.08
N GLU A 980 22.66 -35.21 -72.67
CA GLU A 980 21.54 -35.20 -73.61
C GLU A 980 21.95 -34.32 -74.81
N SER A 981 21.53 -34.68 -76.03
CA SER A 981 21.87 -33.88 -77.22
C SER A 981 21.33 -32.45 -77.10
N LYS A 982 22.20 -31.45 -77.22
CA LYS A 982 21.83 -30.03 -77.05
C LYS A 982 22.78 -29.07 -77.76
N SER A 983 22.29 -27.86 -78.01
CA SER A 983 23.12 -26.73 -78.42
C SER A 983 23.80 -26.11 -77.20
N LEU A 984 25.06 -25.70 -77.35
CA LEU A 984 25.84 -25.00 -76.34
C LEU A 984 26.35 -23.68 -76.91
N ASN A 985 26.32 -22.63 -76.07
CA ASN A 985 27.07 -21.39 -76.28
C ASN A 985 28.13 -21.32 -75.18
N LEU A 986 29.40 -21.54 -75.55
CA LEU A 986 30.54 -21.56 -74.64
C LEU A 986 31.28 -20.24 -74.74
N HIS A 987 31.13 -19.38 -73.73
CA HIS A 987 31.78 -18.08 -73.69
C HIS A 987 33.02 -18.14 -72.80
N VAL A 988 34.09 -17.46 -73.21
CA VAL A 988 35.33 -17.32 -72.44
C VAL A 988 35.77 -15.87 -72.47
N GLY A 989 36.00 -15.27 -71.31
CA GLY A 989 36.50 -13.90 -71.17
C GLY A 989 37.85 -13.85 -70.47
N GLU A 990 38.73 -12.92 -70.84
CA GLU A 990 39.96 -12.58 -70.11
C GLU A 990 40.16 -11.07 -70.07
N GLU A 991 40.33 -10.52 -68.86
CA GLU A 991 40.80 -9.15 -68.66
C GLU A 991 42.34 -9.09 -68.71
N LEU A 992 42.87 -8.24 -69.58
CA LEU A 992 44.31 -7.98 -69.71
C LEU A 992 44.77 -6.88 -68.72
N PRO A 993 46.07 -6.84 -68.35
CA PRO A 993 46.60 -5.86 -67.39
C PRO A 993 46.41 -4.36 -67.75
N ASP A 994 45.98 -4.05 -68.97
CA ASP A 994 45.71 -2.69 -69.44
C ASP A 994 44.20 -2.34 -69.48
N GLY A 995 43.35 -3.18 -68.89
CA GLY A 995 41.88 -3.02 -68.83
C GLY A 995 41.14 -3.39 -70.12
N THR A 996 41.81 -4.09 -71.04
CA THR A 996 41.19 -4.62 -72.26
C THR A 996 40.63 -6.02 -72.00
N ILE A 997 39.37 -6.28 -72.36
CA ILE A 997 38.76 -7.60 -72.21
C ILE A 997 38.73 -8.29 -73.58
N ARG A 998 39.27 -9.51 -73.65
CA ARG A 998 39.07 -10.42 -74.79
C ARG A 998 37.94 -11.37 -74.48
N TYR A 999 37.14 -11.67 -75.49
CA TYR A 999 35.95 -12.51 -75.39
C TYR A 999 35.87 -13.45 -76.59
N VAL A 1000 35.61 -14.72 -76.31
CA VAL A 1000 35.36 -15.76 -77.30
C VAL A 1000 34.01 -16.38 -77.00
N ASN A 1001 33.18 -16.59 -77.99
CA ASN A 1001 31.98 -17.40 -77.88
C ASN A 1001 32.00 -18.47 -78.98
N LEU A 1002 31.81 -19.73 -78.57
CA LEU A 1002 31.63 -20.87 -79.45
C LEU A 1002 30.19 -21.37 -79.34
N SER A 1003 29.42 -21.23 -80.41
CA SER A 1003 28.15 -21.93 -80.57
C SER A 1003 28.36 -23.24 -81.34
N CYS A 1004 27.90 -24.36 -80.78
CA CYS A 1004 27.96 -25.68 -81.42
C CYS A 1004 26.83 -26.60 -80.91
N ALA A 1005 26.55 -27.69 -81.62
CA ALA A 1005 25.57 -28.71 -81.20
C ALA A 1005 26.27 -30.05 -80.92
N LEU A 1006 26.08 -30.60 -79.72
CA LEU A 1006 26.64 -31.88 -79.28
C LEU A 1006 25.53 -32.94 -79.18
N ASN A 1007 25.86 -34.20 -79.49
CA ASN A 1007 24.97 -35.33 -79.24
C ASN A 1007 25.12 -35.85 -77.80
N GLN A 1008 24.19 -36.70 -77.39
CA GLN A 1008 24.24 -37.46 -76.15
C GLN A 1008 25.62 -38.11 -75.91
N ASP A 1009 26.19 -37.87 -74.72
CA ASP A 1009 27.49 -38.38 -74.28
C ASP A 1009 28.70 -37.91 -75.13
N GLU A 1010 28.54 -36.93 -76.02
CA GLU A 1010 29.65 -36.23 -76.68
C GLU A 1010 30.23 -35.11 -75.79
N GLY A 1011 31.54 -34.88 -75.96
CA GLY A 1011 32.24 -33.75 -75.35
C GLY A 1011 32.95 -32.89 -76.38
N THR A 1012 33.17 -31.62 -76.01
CA THR A 1012 34.02 -30.67 -76.74
C THR A 1012 35.03 -30.04 -75.80
N THR A 1013 36.25 -29.81 -76.26
CA THR A 1013 37.33 -29.23 -75.45
C THR A 1013 37.83 -27.94 -76.07
N LEU A 1014 37.77 -26.87 -75.30
CA LEU A 1014 38.19 -25.53 -75.66
C LEU A 1014 39.42 -25.18 -74.82
N GLU A 1015 40.59 -25.23 -75.45
CA GLU A 1015 41.90 -25.02 -74.83
C GLU A 1015 42.48 -23.68 -75.30
N PHE A 1016 43.12 -22.97 -74.38
CA PHE A 1016 43.70 -21.66 -74.58
C PHE A 1016 45.18 -21.72 -74.26
N GLN A 1017 45.93 -20.83 -74.89
CA GLN A 1017 47.34 -20.69 -74.62
C GLN A 1017 47.54 -19.83 -73.36
N ASP A 1018 48.80 -19.48 -73.04
CA ASP A 1018 49.15 -18.80 -71.78
C ASP A 1018 48.23 -17.60 -71.47
N THR A 1019 47.93 -16.83 -72.52
CA THR A 1019 46.89 -15.81 -72.62
C THR A 1019 45.84 -16.25 -73.65
N LEU A 1020 44.70 -15.57 -73.69
CA LEU A 1020 43.64 -15.74 -74.69
C LEU A 1020 44.08 -15.30 -76.13
N ASP A 1021 45.39 -15.18 -76.38
CA ASP A 1021 45.98 -14.82 -77.69
C ASP A 1021 45.77 -15.89 -78.77
N GLY A 1022 45.66 -17.16 -78.38
CA GLY A 1022 45.44 -18.30 -79.28
C GLY A 1022 44.49 -19.33 -78.66
N ILE A 1023 43.81 -20.09 -79.52
CA ILE A 1023 42.71 -21.00 -79.15
C ILE A 1023 42.90 -22.32 -79.88
N ASP A 1024 42.79 -23.42 -79.17
CA ASP A 1024 42.91 -24.79 -79.64
C ASP A 1024 41.59 -25.52 -79.33
N LEU A 1025 40.75 -25.71 -80.36
CA LEU A 1025 39.44 -26.37 -80.22
C LEU A 1025 39.53 -27.82 -80.73
N LYS A 1026 39.22 -28.77 -79.84
CA LYS A 1026 39.19 -30.20 -80.16
C LYS A 1026 37.76 -30.72 -80.15
N THR A 1027 37.38 -31.37 -81.25
CA THR A 1027 36.02 -31.83 -81.51
C THR A 1027 35.78 -33.30 -81.11
N PRO A 1028 34.50 -33.72 -80.97
CA PRO A 1028 34.14 -35.12 -80.80
C PRO A 1028 34.52 -35.98 -82.03
N ALA A 1029 34.25 -37.29 -81.95
CA ALA A 1029 34.56 -38.28 -82.98
C ALA A 1029 33.65 -38.21 -84.23
N ARG A 1030 33.21 -37.02 -84.62
CA ARG A 1030 32.44 -36.71 -85.83
C ARG A 1030 32.71 -35.27 -86.28
N ASP A 1031 32.27 -34.94 -87.48
CA ASP A 1031 32.31 -33.57 -87.96
C ASP A 1031 31.41 -32.69 -87.09
N LEU A 1032 31.93 -31.51 -86.70
CA LEU A 1032 31.23 -30.53 -85.88
C LEU A 1032 31.16 -29.20 -86.61
N ASP A 1033 29.94 -28.75 -86.92
CA ASP A 1033 29.69 -27.38 -87.33
C ASP A 1033 29.84 -26.46 -86.12
N ILE A 1034 30.67 -25.42 -86.28
CA ILE A 1034 30.91 -24.42 -85.25
C ILE A 1034 30.72 -23.01 -85.78
N HIS A 1035 30.24 -22.15 -84.89
CA HIS A 1035 30.17 -20.71 -85.07
C HIS A 1035 30.99 -20.06 -83.96
N LEU A 1036 32.11 -19.43 -84.33
CA LEU A 1036 33.02 -18.77 -83.38
C LEU A 1036 32.92 -17.24 -83.52
N GLU A 1037 32.71 -16.57 -82.40
CA GLU A 1037 32.64 -15.12 -82.25
C GLU A 1037 33.80 -14.65 -81.39
N LEU A 1038 34.59 -13.69 -81.88
CA LEU A 1038 35.75 -13.12 -81.21
C LEU A 1038 35.51 -11.62 -81.01
N LYS A 1039 35.61 -11.12 -79.77
CA LYS A 1039 35.37 -9.72 -79.41
C LYS A 1039 36.47 -9.16 -78.51
N THR A 1040 36.79 -7.89 -78.70
CA THR A 1040 37.70 -7.13 -77.83
C THR A 1040 36.97 -5.90 -77.31
N PHE A 1041 36.99 -5.65 -76.00
CA PHE A 1041 36.38 -4.50 -75.35
C PHE A 1041 37.40 -3.70 -74.55
N LYS A 1042 37.15 -2.41 -74.35
CA LYS A 1042 37.89 -1.58 -73.37
C LYS A 1042 36.98 -0.49 -72.81
N ASN A 1043 36.87 -0.40 -71.48
CA ASN A 1043 35.94 0.52 -70.80
C ASN A 1043 34.51 0.44 -71.39
N ASP A 1044 33.97 -0.77 -71.51
CA ASP A 1044 32.65 -1.09 -72.10
C ASP A 1044 32.45 -0.74 -73.59
N ILE A 1045 33.48 -0.25 -74.29
CA ILE A 1045 33.45 0.02 -75.73
C ILE A 1045 33.96 -1.21 -76.47
N LEU A 1046 33.15 -1.77 -77.38
CA LEU A 1046 33.59 -2.77 -78.35
C LEU A 1046 34.62 -2.15 -79.30
N LEU A 1047 35.83 -2.71 -79.31
CA LEU A 1047 36.92 -2.28 -80.18
C LEU A 1047 36.92 -3.05 -81.51
N GLU A 1048 36.76 -4.37 -81.44
CA GLU A 1048 36.89 -5.28 -82.59
C GLU A 1048 35.95 -6.50 -82.42
N GLU A 1049 35.37 -6.99 -83.51
CA GLU A 1049 34.50 -8.17 -83.58
C GLU A 1049 34.84 -9.01 -84.83
N ARG A 1050 34.82 -10.33 -84.72
CA ARG A 1050 35.03 -11.25 -85.85
C ARG A 1050 34.23 -12.54 -85.69
N MET A 1051 33.57 -12.97 -86.76
CA MET A 1051 32.87 -14.24 -86.85
C MET A 1051 33.67 -15.25 -87.70
N ILE A 1052 33.63 -16.52 -87.34
CA ILE A 1052 34.21 -17.64 -88.09
C ILE A 1052 33.22 -18.81 -88.05
N ASP A 1053 32.53 -19.05 -89.16
CA ASP A 1053 31.78 -20.27 -89.42
C ASP A 1053 32.69 -21.31 -90.06
N THR A 1054 32.79 -22.51 -89.47
CA THR A 1054 33.56 -23.61 -90.07
C THR A 1054 33.04 -24.97 -89.62
N ASN A 1055 33.19 -25.97 -90.49
CA ASN A 1055 33.04 -27.37 -90.12
C ASN A 1055 34.43 -27.92 -89.76
N ILE A 1056 34.56 -28.57 -88.60
CA ILE A 1056 35.80 -29.21 -88.18
C ILE A 1056 35.62 -30.72 -88.32
N PRO A 1057 36.42 -31.42 -89.16
CA PRO A 1057 36.23 -32.85 -89.35
C PRO A 1057 36.58 -33.66 -88.10
N SER A 1058 35.99 -34.85 -87.99
CA SER A 1058 36.11 -35.74 -86.82
C SER A 1058 37.51 -35.86 -86.21
N ALA A 1059 37.61 -35.70 -84.90
CA ALA A 1059 38.84 -35.82 -84.10
C ALA A 1059 40.03 -34.92 -84.50
N ASN A 1060 39.82 -33.88 -85.33
CA ASN A 1060 40.84 -32.88 -85.61
C ASN A 1060 40.90 -31.77 -84.55
N LEU A 1061 42.04 -31.08 -84.53
CA LEU A 1061 42.27 -29.87 -83.76
C LEU A 1061 42.14 -28.64 -84.67
N LEU A 1062 41.24 -27.72 -84.36
CA LEU A 1062 41.24 -26.38 -84.96
C LEU A 1062 42.17 -25.49 -84.14
N HIS A 1063 43.34 -25.19 -84.71
CA HIS A 1063 44.33 -24.29 -84.13
C HIS A 1063 44.13 -22.85 -84.65
N LEU A 1064 43.85 -21.92 -83.74
CA LEU A 1064 43.79 -20.49 -83.99
C LEU A 1064 45.04 -19.82 -83.38
N PRO A 1065 45.94 -19.27 -84.20
CA PRO A 1065 47.28 -18.88 -83.76
C PRO A 1065 47.27 -17.63 -82.87
N ARG A 1066 48.33 -17.47 -82.05
CA ARG A 1066 48.58 -16.32 -81.13
C ARG A 1066 48.38 -14.92 -81.73
N GLY A 1067 48.40 -14.79 -83.06
CA GLY A 1067 48.20 -13.54 -83.79
C GLY A 1067 46.75 -13.23 -84.20
N ILE A 1068 45.75 -14.03 -83.79
CA ILE A 1068 44.37 -13.88 -84.28
C ILE A 1068 43.77 -12.49 -84.00
N TRP A 1069 44.18 -11.87 -82.89
CA TRP A 1069 43.82 -10.50 -82.50
C TRP A 1069 44.70 -9.42 -83.16
N HIS A 1070 45.97 -9.72 -83.49
CA HIS A 1070 46.90 -8.70 -84.00
C HIS A 1070 46.75 -8.42 -85.51
N ASN A 1071 46.24 -9.38 -86.28
CA ASN A 1071 46.03 -9.19 -87.73
C ASN A 1071 44.78 -8.37 -88.09
N LEU A 1072 43.98 -7.92 -87.11
CA LEU A 1072 42.74 -7.18 -87.34
C LEU A 1072 42.98 -5.77 -87.94
N LYS A 1073 44.12 -5.14 -87.66
CA LYS A 1073 44.49 -3.82 -88.24
C LYS A 1073 44.70 -3.79 -89.76
N GLN A 1074 44.79 -4.93 -90.44
CA GLN A 1074 45.00 -4.96 -91.90
C GLN A 1074 43.71 -5.06 -92.73
N PHE A 1075 42.53 -5.15 -92.10
CA PHE A 1075 41.30 -5.47 -92.83
C PHE A 1075 40.05 -4.60 -92.57
N ASN A 1076 40.18 -3.39 -92.01
CA ASN A 1076 39.26 -2.30 -92.38
C ASN A 1076 39.81 -0.88 -92.08
N PRO A 1077 40.16 -0.05 -93.09
CA PRO A 1077 40.52 1.36 -92.89
C PRO A 1077 39.32 2.31 -92.79
N GLU A 1078 38.09 1.84 -93.06
CA GLU A 1078 36.90 2.69 -93.12
C GLU A 1078 35.84 2.27 -92.08
N ILE A 1079 35.85 2.97 -90.95
CA ILE A 1079 34.69 3.57 -90.26
C ILE A 1079 35.23 4.53 -89.18
N LYS A 1080 34.57 5.68 -89.01
CA LYS A 1080 34.88 6.75 -88.05
C LYS A 1080 33.78 6.85 -86.99
#